data_AF-A0A846DXK9-F1
#
_entry.id   AF-A0A846DXK9-F1
#
_cell.length_a   1.000
_cell.length_b   1.000
_cell.length_c   1.000
_cell.angle_alpha   90.00
_cell.angle_beta   90.00
_cell.angle_gamma   90.00
#
_symmetry.space_group_name_H-M   'P 1'
#
loop_
_entity.id
_entity.type
_entity.pdbx_description
1 polymer ?
#
loop_
_entity_poly.entity_id
_entity_poly.type
_entity_poly.pdbx_seq_one_letter_code
_entity_poly.pdbx_strand_id
1 'polypeptide(L)'
;MKNASAETKELAVSISSLNSDRSRNCRTSLEQQNPGDLLSDSSSIGGNAENGGEISLSTTAGNITTGDLFSSSDSSSSNGNAKNGGEITLSTTAGNITTGDIFSFSVSTSGNVGNGGDIALDAQDGDIIGTDSRTFSSVSISGAETGKAGTGGNITLKAKNNITDIEIFTLSSDSKSGTVQVEGFGDLSLTNIKLITSKQVTIENPITREEINIDVSGRGQSGDVFINGLGNLTFNNSRIESDTKGSDSAGNVTITSPGMIIFENNSNIKTNTSSTGEAGIINISAGEGINITGANSGLFAQTSNQGKAGNIIIKSPLLTLQYNAQISTSTTNIGNAGEVNLNANKFKITNGATVQTNTFSSGEAGNITLNILDKDSESFILLEGNNSGIFASTEPGSTGNGGSIFIDPVTMIIRDGAGIAASSQGSGEGGNIDIEIGTLTLDNTAFISTETATNQGGNINLNIQDKLFLRNNSQISATAGTASAGGDGGNITINAPFILAIPSENSDITANAFTGNGGRISLTAQGILGIEPRLRLTSFSDITASSRFGLVGIVEINTPDISPNQGLTQLPQIDKQVELAKGCEADDGEETVAFFNIGRGGLPPTPQEPLGSETIIAPWIPLLSELEQTSQEEDTTEVGREIKPLSPPCREN
;
A
#
# COMPACT_ATOMS: atom_id res chain seq x y z
N MET A 1 25.85 29.19 -36.42
CA MET A 1 25.60 30.61 -36.10
C MET A 1 24.93 31.33 -37.28
N LYS A 2 23.59 31.39 -37.32
CA LYS A 2 22.78 32.59 -37.59
C LYS A 2 21.29 32.23 -37.50
N ASN A 3 20.53 33.15 -36.91
CA ASN A 3 19.08 33.18 -36.65
C ASN A 3 18.59 32.49 -35.36
N ALA A 4 19.07 32.99 -34.22
CA ALA A 4 18.20 33.23 -33.06
C ALA A 4 17.95 34.75 -33.03
N SER A 5 16.70 35.20 -33.16
CA SER A 5 16.36 36.62 -33.03
C SER A 5 16.27 36.97 -31.54
N ALA A 6 17.22 37.78 -31.06
CA ALA A 6 17.28 38.25 -29.68
C ALA A 6 16.49 39.56 -29.53
N GLU A 7 15.45 39.54 -28.69
CA GLU A 7 15.41 40.54 -27.63
C GLU A 7 16.50 40.15 -26.64
N THR A 8 17.42 41.07 -26.37
CA THR A 8 18.66 40.85 -25.61
C THR A 8 18.46 40.13 -24.28
N LYS A 9 18.80 38.84 -24.27
CA LYS A 9 19.15 38.04 -23.08
C LYS A 9 20.35 37.18 -23.48
N GLU A 10 21.46 37.27 -22.76
CA GLU A 10 22.72 36.58 -23.10
C GLU A 10 22.50 35.05 -23.07
N LEU A 11 22.60 34.41 -24.23
CA LEU A 11 22.69 32.96 -24.39
C LEU A 11 24.17 32.63 -24.56
N ALA A 12 24.76 31.95 -23.59
CA ALA A 12 26.12 31.42 -23.70
C ALA A 12 26.07 30.06 -24.38
N VAL A 13 26.81 29.91 -25.48
CA VAL A 13 26.94 28.66 -26.25
C VAL A 13 28.40 28.26 -26.24
N SER A 14 28.70 27.09 -25.67
CA SER A 14 30.01 26.45 -25.73
C SER A 14 29.86 25.11 -26.43
N ILE A 15 30.62 24.91 -27.51
CA ILE A 15 30.74 23.61 -28.16
C ILE A 15 32.22 23.38 -28.38
N SER A 16 32.76 22.30 -27.80
CA SER A 16 34.17 21.97 -27.92
C SER A 16 34.34 20.70 -28.74
N SER A 17 35.15 20.73 -29.79
CA SER A 17 35.63 19.52 -30.46
C SER A 17 37.09 19.28 -30.05
N LEU A 18 37.39 18.15 -29.43
CA LEU A 18 38.77 17.74 -29.14
C LEU A 18 39.47 17.36 -30.47
N ASN A 19 40.08 18.34 -31.12
CA ASN A 19 40.95 18.09 -32.28
C ASN A 19 42.28 17.51 -31.81
N SER A 20 42.68 16.35 -32.32
CA SER A 20 44.09 15.95 -32.32
C SER A 20 44.43 14.83 -33.31
N ASP A 21 44.93 15.25 -34.47
CA ASP A 21 46.17 14.82 -35.14
C ASP A 21 46.43 13.32 -35.52
N ARG A 22 46.65 13.12 -36.83
CA ARG A 22 47.34 12.00 -37.54
C ARG A 22 46.79 10.57 -37.55
N SER A 23 45.49 10.37 -37.45
CA SER A 23 44.83 9.19 -38.04
C SER A 23 44.20 9.61 -39.36
N ARG A 24 44.58 9.02 -40.50
CA ARG A 24 44.07 9.43 -41.84
C ARG A 24 42.55 9.24 -42.02
N ASN A 25 41.83 8.71 -41.02
CA ASN A 25 40.45 8.25 -41.11
C ASN A 25 39.55 8.68 -39.92
N CYS A 26 39.97 9.62 -39.06
CA CYS A 26 39.08 10.18 -38.02
C CYS A 26 38.40 11.47 -38.50
N ARG A 27 37.09 11.59 -38.30
CA ARG A 27 36.33 12.84 -38.53
C ARG A 27 35.88 13.41 -37.18
N THR A 28 36.28 14.64 -36.91
CA THR A 28 35.71 15.52 -35.89
C THR A 28 34.94 16.62 -36.60
N SER A 29 33.66 16.81 -36.30
CA SER A 29 32.81 17.79 -37.01
C SER A 29 31.89 18.53 -36.06
N LEU A 30 31.84 19.86 -36.20
CA LEU A 30 30.70 20.68 -35.80
C LEU A 30 29.89 20.99 -37.07
N GLU A 31 28.76 20.34 -37.26
CA GLU A 31 27.86 20.56 -38.39
C GLU A 31 26.43 20.79 -37.90
N GLN A 32 25.66 21.58 -38.65
CA GLN A 32 24.23 21.80 -38.42
C GLN A 32 23.49 21.09 -39.56
N GLN A 33 22.87 19.94 -39.28
CA GLN A 33 22.14 19.16 -40.30
C GLN A 33 20.74 19.74 -40.57
N ASN A 34 20.01 20.14 -39.52
CA ASN A 34 18.77 20.93 -39.61
C ASN A 34 18.81 22.19 -38.72
N PRO A 35 17.90 23.17 -38.91
CA PRO A 35 17.83 24.34 -38.04
C PRO A 35 17.61 23.94 -36.57
N GLY A 36 18.55 24.31 -35.71
CA GLY A 36 18.50 24.01 -34.27
C GLY A 36 19.34 22.82 -33.80
N ASP A 37 19.82 21.95 -34.70
CA ASP A 37 20.65 20.80 -34.34
C ASP A 37 22.09 21.22 -33.97
N LEU A 38 22.69 20.55 -32.98
CA LEU A 38 24.10 20.72 -32.59
C LEU A 38 24.83 19.38 -32.57
N LEU A 39 25.93 19.27 -33.30
CA LEU A 39 26.75 18.06 -33.42
C LEU A 39 28.17 18.30 -32.89
N SER A 40 28.70 17.37 -32.10
CA SER A 40 30.04 17.43 -31.52
C SER A 40 30.63 16.02 -31.36
N ASP A 41 30.94 15.39 -32.50
CA ASP A 41 31.26 13.97 -32.57
C ASP A 41 32.74 13.70 -32.90
N SER A 42 33.23 12.55 -32.46
CA SER A 42 34.50 11.95 -32.85
C SER A 42 34.25 10.55 -33.41
N SER A 43 34.43 10.37 -34.72
CA SER A 43 34.21 9.08 -35.40
C SER A 43 35.48 8.54 -36.06
N SER A 44 35.66 7.21 -36.07
CA SER A 44 36.78 6.52 -36.70
C SER A 44 36.36 5.26 -37.44
N ILE A 45 36.72 5.17 -38.73
CA ILE A 45 36.45 4.00 -39.59
C ILE A 45 37.68 3.07 -39.74
N GLY A 46 38.83 3.44 -39.17
CA GLY A 46 40.10 2.74 -39.40
C GLY A 46 41.07 2.76 -38.22
N GLY A 47 40.60 3.06 -37.02
CA GLY A 47 41.40 3.11 -35.80
C GLY A 47 40.54 3.47 -34.59
N ASN A 48 41.14 4.12 -33.59
CA ASN A 48 40.41 4.55 -32.40
C ASN A 48 39.66 5.87 -32.66
N ALA A 49 38.51 6.03 -32.02
CA ALA A 49 37.85 7.32 -31.85
C ALA A 49 38.39 8.03 -30.60
N GLU A 50 38.42 9.36 -30.64
CA GLU A 50 38.71 10.24 -29.51
C GLU A 50 37.42 10.54 -28.71
N ASN A 51 37.50 11.38 -27.68
CA ASN A 51 36.31 11.74 -26.91
C ASN A 51 35.30 12.52 -27.76
N GLY A 52 34.01 12.30 -27.51
CA GLY A 52 32.95 13.21 -27.94
C GLY A 52 33.14 14.59 -27.31
N GLY A 53 32.65 15.61 -28.00
CA GLY A 53 32.90 16.99 -27.63
C GLY A 53 31.76 17.61 -26.82
N GLU A 54 32.05 18.40 -25.79
CA GLU A 54 31.02 18.99 -24.92
C GLU A 54 30.07 19.93 -25.69
N ILE A 55 28.77 19.85 -25.39
CA ILE A 55 27.74 20.82 -25.81
C ILE A 55 27.15 21.46 -24.56
N SER A 56 27.30 22.77 -24.41
CA SER A 56 26.75 23.51 -23.28
C SER A 56 26.01 24.76 -23.74
N LEU A 57 24.75 24.88 -23.33
CA LEU A 57 23.87 26.02 -23.58
C LEU A 57 23.35 26.54 -22.24
N SER A 58 23.58 27.82 -21.96
CA SER A 58 23.05 28.43 -20.74
C SER A 58 22.47 29.82 -20.96
N THR A 59 21.40 30.13 -20.25
CA THR A 59 20.84 31.48 -20.17
C THR A 59 20.28 31.76 -18.78
N THR A 60 20.37 33.01 -18.32
CA THR A 60 19.82 33.40 -17.01
C THR A 60 18.34 33.78 -17.09
N ALA A 61 17.83 34.02 -18.29
CA ALA A 61 16.43 34.34 -18.51
C ALA A 61 16.01 33.99 -19.95
N GLY A 62 14.83 33.40 -20.11
CA GLY A 62 14.30 32.98 -21.41
C GLY A 62 14.43 31.48 -21.66
N ASN A 63 13.77 31.04 -22.74
CA ASN A 63 13.68 29.63 -23.08
C ASN A 63 14.90 29.17 -23.88
N ILE A 64 15.31 27.93 -23.68
CA ILE A 64 16.25 27.23 -24.57
C ILE A 64 15.41 26.34 -25.49
N THR A 65 15.57 26.52 -26.80
CA THR A 65 14.93 25.67 -27.80
C THR A 65 15.99 25.15 -28.77
N THR A 66 16.13 23.83 -28.85
CA THR A 66 17.08 23.15 -29.74
C THR A 66 16.36 22.15 -30.63
N GLY A 67 17.00 21.81 -31.76
CA GLY A 67 16.71 20.58 -32.49
C GLY A 67 17.39 19.41 -31.78
N ASP A 68 17.95 18.49 -32.55
CA ASP A 68 18.65 17.32 -32.00
C ASP A 68 20.08 17.67 -31.56
N LEU A 69 20.54 17.09 -30.45
CA LEU A 69 21.87 17.30 -29.89
C LEU A 69 22.65 16.00 -29.90
N PHE A 70 23.84 15.97 -30.53
CA PHE A 70 24.69 14.78 -30.59
C PHE A 70 26.10 15.08 -30.12
N SER A 71 26.58 14.29 -29.17
CA SER A 71 27.96 14.33 -28.69
C SER A 71 28.52 12.92 -28.48
N SER A 72 29.21 12.40 -29.49
CA SER A 72 29.57 10.98 -29.52
C SER A 72 31.04 10.65 -29.75
N SER A 73 31.43 9.46 -29.31
CA SER A 73 32.68 8.76 -29.65
C SER A 73 32.33 7.44 -30.34
N ASP A 74 32.61 7.30 -31.64
CA ASP A 74 32.23 6.12 -32.43
C ASP A 74 33.43 5.52 -33.17
N SER A 75 33.73 4.25 -32.92
CA SER A 75 34.67 3.47 -33.72
C SER A 75 34.01 2.27 -34.41
N SER A 76 33.96 2.31 -35.74
CA SER A 76 33.50 1.18 -36.59
C SER A 76 34.64 0.26 -37.06
N SER A 77 35.88 0.51 -36.64
CA SER A 77 37.04 -0.29 -37.01
C SER A 77 37.07 -1.65 -36.31
N SER A 78 37.47 -2.70 -37.03
CA SER A 78 37.57 -4.08 -36.52
C SER A 78 38.53 -4.28 -35.33
N ASN A 79 39.35 -3.29 -34.97
CA ASN A 79 40.17 -3.27 -33.75
C ASN A 79 40.16 -1.89 -33.06
N GLY A 80 39.22 -1.00 -33.41
CA GLY A 80 39.24 0.38 -32.94
C GLY A 80 38.49 0.56 -31.63
N ASN A 81 39.07 1.28 -30.69
CA ASN A 81 38.44 1.63 -29.42
C ASN A 81 37.75 2.99 -29.55
N ALA A 82 36.65 3.18 -28.82
CA ALA A 82 36.07 4.51 -28.60
C ALA A 82 36.40 4.98 -27.17
N LYS A 83 36.53 6.30 -26.98
CA LYS A 83 36.83 6.87 -25.66
C LYS A 83 35.53 7.22 -24.94
N ASN A 84 35.34 8.44 -24.46
CA ASN A 84 34.10 8.81 -23.76
C ASN A 84 33.16 9.55 -24.71
N GLY A 85 31.84 9.38 -24.53
CA GLY A 85 30.85 10.33 -25.06
C GLY A 85 31.07 11.71 -24.46
N GLY A 86 30.58 12.77 -25.11
CA GLY A 86 30.76 14.13 -24.59
C GLY A 86 29.56 14.62 -23.80
N GLU A 87 29.80 15.44 -22.79
CA GLU A 87 28.77 15.98 -21.91
C GLU A 87 27.84 16.94 -22.67
N ILE A 88 26.53 16.87 -22.40
CA ILE A 88 25.51 17.77 -22.94
C ILE A 88 24.75 18.44 -21.79
N THR A 89 24.89 19.75 -21.66
CA THR A 89 24.29 20.54 -20.58
C THR A 89 23.46 21.70 -21.11
N LEU A 90 22.16 21.73 -20.76
CA LEU A 90 21.23 22.82 -21.04
C LEU A 90 20.76 23.43 -19.72
N SER A 91 20.96 24.73 -19.51
CA SER A 91 20.59 25.37 -18.24
C SER A 91 19.89 26.73 -18.43
N THR A 92 18.73 26.89 -17.82
CA THR A 92 18.03 28.16 -17.71
C THR A 92 17.51 28.41 -16.30
N THR A 93 17.79 29.60 -15.76
CA THR A 93 17.31 29.99 -14.43
C THR A 93 15.84 30.43 -14.44
N ALA A 94 15.37 31.00 -15.56
CA ALA A 94 14.02 31.58 -15.68
C ALA A 94 13.45 31.40 -17.09
N GLY A 95 13.15 30.15 -17.45
CA GLY A 95 12.52 29.77 -18.71
C GLY A 95 12.40 28.26 -18.87
N ASN A 96 11.84 27.84 -20.00
CA ASN A 96 11.64 26.42 -20.33
C ASN A 96 12.80 25.90 -21.19
N ILE A 97 13.02 24.59 -21.13
CA ILE A 97 13.89 23.87 -22.06
C ILE A 97 13.01 23.02 -22.98
N THR A 98 13.15 23.22 -24.29
CA THR A 98 12.51 22.41 -25.33
C THR A 98 13.60 21.91 -26.26
N THR A 99 13.65 20.61 -26.50
CA THR A 99 14.72 19.99 -27.30
C THR A 99 14.15 18.90 -28.20
N GLY A 100 14.87 18.62 -29.30
CA GLY A 100 14.76 17.35 -30.01
C GLY A 100 15.43 16.23 -29.23
N ASP A 101 15.89 15.20 -29.94
CA ASP A 101 16.59 14.07 -29.33
C ASP A 101 17.96 14.51 -28.80
N ILE A 102 18.41 13.91 -27.69
CA ILE A 102 19.73 14.16 -27.11
C ILE A 102 20.49 12.84 -27.04
N PHE A 103 21.61 12.76 -27.74
CA PHE A 103 22.44 11.56 -27.81
C PHE A 103 23.86 11.86 -27.35
N SER A 104 24.27 11.23 -26.24
CA SER A 104 25.64 11.29 -25.74
C SER A 104 26.22 9.88 -25.55
N PHE A 105 26.88 9.35 -26.57
CA PHE A 105 27.27 7.94 -26.60
C PHE A 105 28.75 7.69 -26.86
N SER A 106 29.21 6.54 -26.36
CA SER A 106 30.47 5.92 -26.72
C SER A 106 30.22 4.51 -27.24
N VAL A 107 30.59 4.24 -28.50
CA VAL A 107 30.29 2.98 -29.19
C VAL A 107 31.51 2.48 -29.95
N SER A 108 31.80 1.18 -29.84
CA SER A 108 32.77 0.49 -30.70
C SER A 108 32.21 -0.84 -31.19
N THR A 109 32.43 -1.17 -32.46
CA THR A 109 31.96 -2.45 -33.05
C THR A 109 32.74 -3.65 -32.55
N SER A 110 34.01 -3.51 -32.17
CA SER A 110 34.85 -4.65 -31.77
C SER A 110 36.04 -4.32 -30.86
N GLY A 111 36.17 -3.07 -30.41
CA GLY A 111 37.16 -2.65 -29.44
C GLY A 111 36.55 -2.36 -28.07
N ASN A 112 37.35 -1.78 -27.18
CA ASN A 112 36.85 -1.27 -25.89
C ASN A 112 36.20 0.10 -26.07
N VAL A 113 35.34 0.45 -25.13
CA VAL A 113 34.65 1.73 -25.03
C VAL A 113 34.87 2.34 -23.66
N GLY A 114 35.01 3.68 -23.62
CA GLY A 114 34.96 4.45 -22.39
C GLY A 114 33.52 4.60 -21.87
N ASN A 115 33.22 5.70 -21.20
CA ASN A 115 31.89 5.95 -20.64
C ASN A 115 30.96 6.62 -21.67
N GLY A 116 29.64 6.45 -21.50
CA GLY A 116 28.67 7.38 -22.07
C GLY A 116 28.87 8.79 -21.50
N GLY A 117 28.45 9.82 -22.21
CA GLY A 117 28.60 11.19 -21.69
C GLY A 117 27.36 11.62 -20.91
N ASP A 118 27.56 12.47 -19.91
CA ASP A 118 26.49 12.93 -19.04
C ASP A 118 25.55 13.89 -19.78
N ILE A 119 24.26 13.83 -19.45
CA ILE A 119 23.22 14.73 -19.98
C ILE A 119 22.57 15.45 -18.81
N ALA A 120 22.58 16.79 -18.82
CA ALA A 120 21.98 17.60 -17.78
C ALA A 120 21.05 18.68 -18.36
N LEU A 121 19.78 18.68 -17.96
CA LEU A 121 18.82 19.72 -18.29
C LEU A 121 18.34 20.36 -16.99
N ASP A 122 18.59 21.66 -16.83
CA ASP A 122 18.26 22.42 -15.62
C ASP A 122 17.38 23.63 -15.95
N ALA A 123 16.07 23.48 -15.77
CA ALA A 123 15.04 24.52 -15.92
C ALA A 123 14.49 24.93 -14.54
N GLN A 124 15.31 25.64 -13.74
CA GLN A 124 15.05 25.86 -12.31
C GLN A 124 13.67 26.48 -11.98
N ASP A 125 13.21 27.41 -12.82
CA ASP A 125 11.91 28.08 -12.69
C ASP A 125 10.99 27.81 -13.89
N GLY A 126 11.20 26.70 -14.61
CA GLY A 126 10.43 26.37 -15.80
C GLY A 126 10.23 24.88 -16.00
N ASP A 127 9.84 24.53 -17.22
CA ASP A 127 9.48 23.17 -17.63
C ASP A 127 10.50 22.60 -18.61
N ILE A 128 10.61 21.27 -18.63
CA ILE A 128 11.37 20.52 -19.65
C ILE A 128 10.35 19.79 -20.54
N ILE A 129 10.40 20.06 -21.84
CA ILE A 129 9.39 19.59 -22.80
C ILE A 129 10.08 18.84 -23.94
N GLY A 130 9.83 17.53 -24.03
CA GLY A 130 10.07 16.76 -25.25
C GLY A 130 8.92 17.01 -26.24
N THR A 131 9.20 16.99 -27.54
CA THR A 131 8.16 17.12 -28.58
C THR A 131 8.06 15.81 -29.36
N ASP A 132 6.91 15.13 -29.34
CA ASP A 132 6.69 13.83 -30.01
C ASP A 132 7.51 12.64 -29.44
N SER A 133 7.62 12.50 -28.12
CA SER A 133 8.35 11.41 -27.44
C SER A 133 9.85 11.37 -27.81
N ARG A 134 10.57 12.45 -27.48
CA ARG A 134 12.01 12.56 -27.77
C ARG A 134 12.85 11.69 -26.86
N THR A 135 13.94 11.19 -27.42
CA THR A 135 14.86 10.27 -26.77
C THR A 135 16.07 11.00 -26.21
N PHE A 136 16.29 10.90 -24.90
CA PHE A 136 17.52 11.28 -24.23
C PHE A 136 18.32 10.02 -23.93
N SER A 137 19.44 9.83 -24.60
CA SER A 137 20.19 8.59 -24.60
C SER A 137 21.65 8.85 -24.25
N SER A 138 22.09 8.27 -23.13
CA SER A 138 23.48 8.24 -22.71
C SER A 138 24.01 6.81 -22.64
N VAL A 139 24.87 6.43 -23.59
CA VAL A 139 25.09 5.01 -23.89
C VAL A 139 26.58 4.66 -24.03
N SER A 140 26.97 3.51 -23.48
CA SER A 140 28.32 2.94 -23.55
C SER A 140 28.26 1.49 -24.05
N ILE A 141 28.68 1.22 -25.30
CA ILE A 141 28.52 -0.11 -25.93
C ILE A 141 29.79 -0.61 -26.61
N SER A 142 30.25 -1.79 -26.19
CA SER A 142 31.28 -2.58 -26.87
C SER A 142 30.63 -3.74 -27.61
N GLY A 143 30.78 -3.79 -28.93
CA GLY A 143 30.31 -4.89 -29.79
C GLY A 143 31.25 -6.10 -29.84
N ALA A 144 32.43 -6.04 -29.22
CA ALA A 144 33.32 -7.20 -29.13
C ALA A 144 32.90 -8.16 -28.01
N GLU A 145 32.92 -9.47 -28.30
CA GLU A 145 32.67 -10.54 -27.32
C GLU A 145 33.53 -10.44 -26.04
N THR A 146 34.71 -9.79 -26.12
CA THR A 146 35.63 -9.59 -25.00
C THR A 146 35.94 -8.11 -24.71
N GLY A 147 35.33 -7.19 -25.45
CA GLY A 147 35.57 -5.76 -25.29
C GLY A 147 34.87 -5.23 -24.05
N LYS A 148 35.56 -4.34 -23.32
CA LYS A 148 35.04 -3.73 -22.10
C LYS A 148 34.36 -2.40 -22.40
N ALA A 149 33.30 -2.11 -21.67
CA ALA A 149 32.59 -0.84 -21.72
C ALA A 149 32.66 -0.13 -20.37
N GLY A 150 32.84 1.19 -20.40
CA GLY A 150 32.67 2.06 -19.24
C GLY A 150 31.21 2.16 -18.82
N THR A 151 30.91 3.03 -17.85
CA THR A 151 29.53 3.21 -17.38
C THR A 151 28.65 3.89 -18.43
N GLY A 152 27.34 3.67 -18.33
CA GLY A 152 26.40 4.61 -18.96
C GLY A 152 26.59 5.99 -18.34
N GLY A 153 26.47 7.06 -19.12
CA GLY A 153 26.52 8.41 -18.56
C GLY A 153 25.25 8.72 -17.77
N ASN A 154 25.37 9.62 -16.81
CA ASN A 154 24.28 10.02 -15.93
C ASN A 154 23.33 10.98 -16.66
N ILE A 155 22.06 10.95 -16.28
CA ILE A 155 21.05 11.85 -16.82
C ILE A 155 20.42 12.62 -15.67
N THR A 156 20.50 13.95 -15.69
CA THR A 156 19.93 14.83 -14.68
C THR A 156 18.89 15.74 -15.31
N LEU A 157 17.65 15.70 -14.81
CA LEU A 157 16.57 16.60 -15.21
C LEU A 157 16.09 17.40 -14.01
N LYS A 158 16.08 18.72 -14.12
CA LYS A 158 15.59 19.60 -13.06
C LYS A 158 14.56 20.56 -13.63
N ALA A 159 13.37 20.58 -13.04
CA ALA A 159 12.28 21.42 -13.48
C ALA A 159 11.48 21.94 -12.29
N LYS A 160 10.73 23.01 -12.48
CA LYS A 160 9.82 23.51 -11.45
C LYS A 160 8.47 22.81 -11.47
N ASN A 161 7.82 22.75 -12.64
CA ASN A 161 6.44 22.29 -12.73
C ASN A 161 6.27 21.01 -13.56
N ASN A 162 6.84 20.97 -14.77
CA ASN A 162 6.59 19.85 -15.68
C ASN A 162 7.85 19.29 -16.32
N ILE A 163 7.88 17.96 -16.45
CA ILE A 163 8.72 17.24 -17.41
C ILE A 163 7.77 16.37 -18.23
N THR A 164 7.74 16.58 -19.55
CA THR A 164 6.76 15.91 -20.43
C THR A 164 7.39 15.29 -21.67
N ASP A 165 6.83 14.15 -22.08
CA ASP A 165 7.06 13.51 -23.39
C ASP A 165 8.54 13.20 -23.68
N ILE A 166 9.22 12.65 -22.67
CA ILE A 166 10.65 12.30 -22.72
C ILE A 166 10.83 10.81 -22.46
N GLU A 167 11.61 10.18 -23.34
CA GLU A 167 12.14 8.85 -23.16
C GLU A 167 13.62 8.94 -22.75
N ILE A 168 13.99 8.33 -21.63
CA ILE A 168 15.34 8.37 -21.05
C ILE A 168 15.95 6.98 -21.14
N PHE A 169 17.12 6.88 -21.74
CA PHE A 169 17.93 5.67 -21.77
C PHE A 169 19.32 5.94 -21.25
N THR A 170 19.75 5.15 -20.27
CA THR A 170 21.17 5.06 -19.93
C THR A 170 21.61 3.62 -19.79
N LEU A 171 22.65 3.24 -20.52
CA LEU A 171 22.99 1.85 -20.79
C LEU A 171 24.51 1.64 -20.81
N SER A 172 24.95 0.51 -20.27
CA SER A 172 26.31 0.01 -20.43
C SER A 172 26.30 -1.48 -20.77
N SER A 173 27.14 -1.89 -21.74
CA SER A 173 27.19 -3.29 -22.18
C SER A 173 28.03 -4.23 -21.29
N ASP A 174 28.84 -3.70 -20.37
CA ASP A 174 29.77 -4.49 -19.52
C ASP A 174 29.80 -3.99 -18.06
N SER A 175 29.77 -2.67 -17.85
CA SER A 175 29.75 -2.01 -16.54
C SER A 175 28.32 -1.61 -16.10
N LYS A 176 28.20 -0.77 -15.06
CA LYS A 176 26.93 -0.23 -14.57
C LYS A 176 26.34 0.80 -15.54
N SER A 177 25.04 0.72 -15.80
CA SER A 177 24.31 1.79 -16.50
C SER A 177 24.30 3.08 -15.67
N GLY A 178 24.14 4.23 -16.31
CA GLY A 178 24.21 5.52 -15.63
C GLY A 178 23.07 5.75 -14.66
N THR A 179 23.27 6.67 -13.73
CA THR A 179 22.23 7.07 -12.77
C THR A 179 21.31 8.10 -13.41
N VAL A 180 20.01 7.99 -13.14
CA VAL A 180 19.05 9.04 -13.53
C VAL A 180 18.58 9.80 -12.30
N GLN A 181 18.69 11.13 -12.35
CA GLN A 181 18.27 12.03 -11.28
C GLN A 181 17.25 13.02 -11.80
N VAL A 182 16.11 13.11 -11.13
CA VAL A 182 15.04 14.07 -11.42
C VAL A 182 14.79 14.93 -10.18
N GLU A 183 14.82 16.25 -10.35
CA GLU A 183 14.59 17.21 -9.26
C GLU A 183 13.44 18.17 -9.60
N GLY A 184 12.47 18.25 -8.70
CA GLY A 184 11.34 19.16 -8.75
C GLY A 184 11.52 20.32 -7.79
N PHE A 185 11.65 21.55 -8.30
CA PHE A 185 11.78 22.75 -7.45
C PHE A 185 10.44 23.27 -6.87
N GLY A 186 9.32 22.65 -7.26
CA GLY A 186 7.98 22.91 -6.74
C GLY A 186 7.12 21.66 -6.84
N ASP A 187 5.85 21.84 -7.17
CA ASP A 187 4.95 20.75 -7.55
C ASP A 187 5.34 20.26 -8.94
N LEU A 188 5.86 19.04 -9.04
CA LEU A 188 6.38 18.45 -10.27
C LEU A 188 5.43 17.39 -10.84
N SER A 189 5.07 17.53 -12.11
CA SER A 189 4.35 16.52 -12.90
C SER A 189 5.29 15.88 -13.92
N LEU A 190 5.38 14.55 -13.87
CA LEU A 190 6.07 13.69 -14.83
C LEU A 190 5.02 13.05 -15.72
N THR A 191 4.81 13.62 -16.91
CA THR A 191 3.77 13.19 -17.85
C THR A 191 4.36 12.50 -19.07
N ASN A 192 3.87 11.31 -19.41
CA ASN A 192 4.36 10.52 -20.56
C ASN A 192 5.87 10.27 -20.51
N ILE A 193 6.43 10.03 -19.32
CA ILE A 193 7.85 9.76 -19.14
C ILE A 193 8.11 8.27 -19.26
N LYS A 194 9.11 7.88 -20.06
CA LYS A 194 9.60 6.50 -20.11
C LYS A 194 11.08 6.49 -19.78
N LEU A 195 11.45 5.99 -18.61
CA LEU A 195 12.83 5.95 -18.14
C LEU A 195 13.29 4.50 -18.05
N ILE A 196 14.39 4.17 -18.74
CA ILE A 196 14.95 2.82 -18.80
C ILE A 196 16.46 2.86 -18.49
N THR A 197 16.87 2.17 -17.41
CA THR A 197 18.28 1.94 -17.04
C THR A 197 18.66 0.45 -17.13
N SER A 198 17.93 -0.31 -17.96
CA SER A 198 17.95 -1.78 -17.99
C SER A 198 19.05 -2.39 -18.87
N LYS A 199 19.59 -3.55 -18.48
CA LYS A 199 20.73 -4.22 -19.13
C LYS A 199 20.52 -4.71 -20.59
N GLN A 200 19.29 -4.98 -21.04
CA GLN A 200 18.99 -5.50 -22.39
C GLN A 200 17.89 -4.67 -23.05
N VAL A 201 18.30 -3.79 -23.97
CA VAL A 201 17.44 -2.92 -24.77
C VAL A 201 17.83 -3.09 -26.23
N THR A 202 16.84 -3.27 -27.09
CA THR A 202 17.01 -3.06 -28.53
C THR A 202 17.00 -1.56 -28.73
N ILE A 203 18.16 -0.98 -29.04
CA ILE A 203 18.24 0.43 -29.37
C ILE A 203 18.37 0.58 -30.88
N GLU A 204 17.74 1.60 -31.44
CA GLU A 204 18.06 2.02 -32.80
C GLU A 204 19.41 2.74 -32.75
N ASN A 205 20.35 2.32 -33.59
CA ASN A 205 21.59 3.05 -33.77
C ASN A 205 21.24 4.45 -34.30
N PRO A 206 21.56 5.53 -33.58
CA PRO A 206 21.15 6.87 -33.98
C PRO A 206 21.81 7.34 -35.28
N ILE A 207 22.96 6.76 -35.64
CA ILE A 207 23.71 7.08 -36.87
C ILE A 207 23.23 6.20 -38.03
N THR A 208 23.11 4.89 -37.83
CA THR A 208 22.82 3.95 -38.94
C THR A 208 21.34 3.62 -39.09
N ARG A 209 20.50 3.96 -38.10
CA ARG A 209 19.07 3.59 -38.01
C ARG A 209 18.81 2.08 -37.96
N GLU A 210 19.85 1.28 -37.71
CA GLU A 210 19.74 -0.17 -37.54
C GLU A 210 19.43 -0.51 -36.08
N GLU A 211 18.56 -1.49 -35.84
CA GLU A 211 18.35 -2.02 -34.50
C GLU A 211 19.59 -2.78 -34.01
N ILE A 212 20.20 -2.27 -32.94
CA ILE A 212 21.23 -2.95 -32.18
C ILE A 212 20.54 -3.66 -31.01
N ASN A 213 20.49 -4.98 -31.12
CA ASN A 213 20.24 -5.83 -29.96
C ASN A 213 21.54 -5.91 -29.14
N ILE A 214 21.57 -5.20 -28.02
CA ILE A 214 22.69 -5.29 -27.10
C ILE A 214 22.53 -6.58 -26.28
N ASP A 215 23.03 -7.70 -26.82
CA ASP A 215 23.08 -8.98 -26.10
C ASP A 215 24.33 -9.06 -25.22
N VAL A 216 24.23 -8.45 -24.05
CA VAL A 216 25.27 -8.22 -23.03
C VAL A 216 25.82 -9.47 -22.31
N SER A 217 25.78 -10.66 -22.91
CA SER A 217 26.51 -11.89 -22.47
C SER A 217 26.45 -12.26 -20.95
N GLY A 218 25.47 -11.72 -20.22
CA GLY A 218 25.26 -11.97 -18.79
C GLY A 218 25.77 -10.91 -17.79
N ARG A 219 26.70 -9.98 -18.09
CA ARG A 219 27.37 -9.07 -17.10
C ARG A 219 27.04 -7.57 -17.26
N GLY A 220 27.11 -6.78 -16.18
CA GLY A 220 26.69 -5.37 -16.08
C GLY A 220 25.42 -5.14 -15.23
N GLN A 221 25.45 -4.12 -14.36
CA GLN A 221 24.40 -3.73 -13.39
C GLN A 221 23.51 -2.60 -13.95
N SER A 222 22.21 -2.60 -13.64
CA SER A 222 21.33 -1.48 -13.99
C SER A 222 21.59 -0.22 -13.15
N GLY A 223 21.23 0.93 -13.72
CA GLY A 223 21.46 2.24 -13.13
C GLY A 223 20.41 2.61 -12.10
N ASP A 224 20.79 3.29 -11.01
CA ASP A 224 19.83 3.73 -10.00
C ASP A 224 19.03 4.94 -10.50
N VAL A 225 17.82 5.12 -9.95
CA VAL A 225 16.93 6.25 -10.26
C VAL A 225 16.57 6.99 -8.98
N PHE A 226 16.76 8.31 -8.99
CA PHE A 226 16.42 9.20 -7.89
C PHE A 226 15.44 10.27 -8.39
N ILE A 227 14.27 10.39 -7.76
CA ILE A 227 13.26 11.40 -8.09
C ILE A 227 12.89 12.14 -6.81
N ASN A 228 13.25 13.42 -6.74
CA ASN A 228 13.07 14.23 -5.54
C ASN A 228 12.24 15.47 -5.88
N GLY A 229 11.10 15.63 -5.23
CA GLY A 229 10.28 16.85 -5.31
C GLY A 229 10.42 17.70 -4.04
N LEU A 230 10.41 19.02 -4.19
CA LEU A 230 10.27 19.97 -3.07
C LEU A 230 8.81 20.27 -2.73
N GLY A 231 7.87 19.96 -3.64
CA GLY A 231 6.42 19.99 -3.44
C GLY A 231 5.79 18.64 -3.76
N ASN A 232 4.57 18.65 -4.28
CA ASN A 232 3.87 17.44 -4.75
C ASN A 232 4.59 16.82 -5.94
N LEU A 233 4.49 15.49 -6.08
CA LEU A 233 5.05 14.75 -7.22
C LEU A 233 3.95 13.90 -7.86
N THR A 234 3.65 14.16 -9.12
CA THR A 234 2.64 13.43 -9.88
C THR A 234 3.28 12.65 -11.02
N PHE A 235 3.00 11.36 -11.11
CA PHE A 235 3.30 10.50 -12.24
C PHE A 235 2.02 10.25 -13.02
N ASN A 236 1.99 10.69 -14.28
CA ASN A 236 0.84 10.56 -15.15
C ASN A 236 1.28 9.86 -16.45
N ASN A 237 0.79 8.64 -16.67
CA ASN A 237 1.20 7.81 -17.82
C ASN A 237 2.73 7.64 -17.93
N SER A 238 3.38 7.48 -16.78
CA SER A 238 4.85 7.44 -16.69
C SER A 238 5.36 6.07 -16.22
N ARG A 239 6.41 5.59 -16.88
CA ARG A 239 7.03 4.28 -16.66
C ARG A 239 8.51 4.45 -16.33
N ILE A 240 8.93 3.92 -15.19
CA ILE A 240 10.33 3.93 -14.75
C ILE A 240 10.79 2.50 -14.58
N GLU A 241 11.82 2.10 -15.30
CA GLU A 241 12.34 0.73 -15.34
C GLU A 241 13.83 0.69 -15.07
N SER A 242 14.19 0.00 -14.00
CA SER A 242 15.56 -0.25 -13.58
C SER A 242 15.83 -1.75 -13.47
N ASP A 243 15.24 -2.51 -14.40
CA ASP A 243 15.19 -3.97 -14.43
C ASP A 243 16.49 -4.61 -14.95
N THR A 244 16.78 -5.85 -14.54
CA THR A 244 17.91 -6.65 -15.07
C THR A 244 17.44 -7.91 -15.80
N LYS A 245 18.09 -8.24 -16.92
CA LYS A 245 17.94 -9.54 -17.62
C LYS A 245 19.20 -10.41 -17.53
N GLY A 246 20.20 -10.00 -16.74
CA GLY A 246 21.49 -10.69 -16.62
C GLY A 246 21.79 -11.21 -15.22
N SER A 247 23.05 -11.57 -14.96
CA SER A 247 23.48 -12.12 -13.67
C SER A 247 23.66 -11.09 -12.56
N ASP A 248 23.74 -9.81 -12.92
CA ASP A 248 23.98 -8.73 -11.98
C ASP A 248 22.67 -8.04 -11.63
N SER A 249 22.64 -7.38 -10.48
CA SER A 249 21.42 -6.83 -9.91
C SER A 249 20.81 -5.70 -10.75
N ALA A 250 19.50 -5.58 -10.66
CA ALA A 250 18.75 -4.39 -11.07
C ALA A 250 19.17 -3.16 -10.24
N GLY A 251 18.93 -1.97 -10.77
CA GLY A 251 19.18 -0.72 -10.04
C GLY A 251 18.00 -0.40 -9.13
N ASN A 252 18.25 0.40 -8.09
CA ASN A 252 17.22 0.80 -7.14
C ASN A 252 16.49 2.06 -7.62
N VAL A 253 15.24 2.23 -7.18
CA VAL A 253 14.46 3.44 -7.43
C VAL A 253 14.12 4.09 -6.09
N THR A 254 14.50 5.35 -5.91
CA THR A 254 14.19 6.15 -4.72
C THR A 254 13.38 7.38 -5.12
N ILE A 255 12.21 7.54 -4.49
CA ILE A 255 11.30 8.66 -4.74
C ILE A 255 11.01 9.37 -3.43
N THR A 256 11.27 10.68 -3.36
CA THR A 256 11.02 11.47 -2.15
C THR A 256 10.29 12.78 -2.44
N SER A 257 9.35 13.13 -1.57
CA SER A 257 8.65 14.42 -1.60
C SER A 257 8.16 14.78 -0.19
N PRO A 258 8.18 16.05 0.22
CA PRO A 258 7.52 16.48 1.45
C PRO A 258 5.99 16.57 1.29
N GLY A 259 5.47 16.63 0.06
CA GLY A 259 4.05 16.70 -0.24
C GLY A 259 3.42 15.33 -0.53
N MET A 260 2.41 15.34 -1.40
CA MET A 260 1.77 14.14 -1.94
C MET A 260 2.58 13.53 -3.09
N ILE A 261 2.62 12.19 -3.16
CA ILE A 261 3.07 11.45 -4.33
C ILE A 261 1.87 10.74 -4.97
N ILE A 262 1.61 10.98 -6.25
CA ILE A 262 0.43 10.48 -6.96
C ILE A 262 0.87 9.66 -8.17
N PHE A 263 0.37 8.43 -8.30
CA PHE A 263 0.53 7.58 -9.48
C PHE A 263 -0.81 7.37 -10.16
N GLU A 264 -0.98 7.94 -11.36
CA GLU A 264 -2.22 7.88 -12.13
C GLU A 264 -1.97 7.50 -13.60
N ASN A 265 -3.06 7.15 -14.30
CA ASN A 265 -3.08 6.90 -15.74
C ASN A 265 -2.01 5.90 -16.23
N ASN A 266 -1.92 4.71 -15.61
CA ASN A 266 -0.97 3.63 -15.95
C ASN A 266 0.48 3.86 -15.48
N SER A 267 0.69 4.69 -14.46
CA SER A 267 2.04 5.00 -13.98
C SER A 267 2.64 3.87 -13.16
N ASN A 268 3.79 3.35 -13.57
CA ASN A 268 4.44 2.21 -12.91
C ASN A 268 5.94 2.38 -12.70
N ILE A 269 6.41 1.86 -11.56
CA ILE A 269 7.83 1.79 -11.18
C ILE A 269 8.23 0.31 -11.15
N LYS A 270 9.32 -0.03 -11.84
CA LYS A 270 9.78 -1.40 -12.04
C LYS A 270 11.27 -1.55 -11.75
N THR A 271 11.61 -2.57 -10.98
CA THR A 271 12.99 -2.99 -10.66
C THR A 271 13.16 -4.51 -10.79
N ASN A 272 12.51 -5.12 -11.77
CA ASN A 272 12.38 -6.58 -11.90
C ASN A 272 13.67 -7.29 -12.32
N THR A 273 13.68 -8.62 -12.19
CA THR A 273 14.68 -9.50 -12.79
C THR A 273 14.04 -10.66 -13.56
N SER A 274 14.67 -11.08 -14.67
CA SER A 274 14.28 -12.27 -15.43
C SER A 274 15.41 -13.30 -15.57
N SER A 275 16.46 -13.20 -14.76
CA SER A 275 17.66 -14.04 -14.82
C SER A 275 18.18 -14.33 -13.41
N THR A 276 19.50 -14.51 -13.20
CA THR A 276 20.08 -14.83 -11.89
C THR A 276 20.40 -13.62 -11.02
N GLY A 277 20.45 -12.41 -11.58
CA GLY A 277 20.64 -11.17 -10.82
C GLY A 277 19.43 -10.83 -9.96
N GLU A 278 19.65 -10.18 -8.82
CA GLU A 278 18.56 -9.78 -7.91
C GLU A 278 17.82 -8.55 -8.44
N ALA A 279 16.51 -8.48 -8.22
CA ALA A 279 15.69 -7.30 -8.47
C ALA A 279 16.06 -6.15 -7.51
N GLY A 280 15.87 -4.92 -7.97
CA GLY A 280 16.25 -3.71 -7.22
C GLY A 280 15.21 -3.33 -6.18
N ILE A 281 15.60 -2.49 -5.23
CA ILE A 281 14.72 -1.98 -4.17
C ILE A 281 13.96 -0.75 -4.67
N ILE A 282 12.68 -0.66 -4.33
CA ILE A 282 11.87 0.56 -4.50
C ILE A 282 11.66 1.19 -3.13
N ASN A 283 12.10 2.43 -2.96
CA ASN A 283 11.93 3.21 -1.73
C ASN A 283 11.15 4.49 -2.01
N ILE A 284 10.00 4.68 -1.36
CA ILE A 284 9.14 5.85 -1.56
C ILE A 284 8.83 6.51 -0.22
N SER A 285 9.12 7.80 -0.11
CA SER A 285 8.82 8.59 1.09
C SER A 285 8.05 9.87 0.74
N ALA A 286 6.85 10.03 1.29
CA ALA A 286 6.02 11.22 1.13
C ALA A 286 5.68 11.83 2.49
N GLY A 287 5.79 13.17 2.61
CA GLY A 287 5.47 13.88 3.85
C GLY A 287 3.98 14.03 4.12
N GLU A 288 3.13 14.05 3.08
CA GLU A 288 1.68 14.16 3.24
C GLU A 288 0.94 12.84 2.96
N GLY A 289 1.21 12.19 1.83
CA GLY A 289 0.46 11.01 1.41
C GLY A 289 0.96 10.39 0.10
N ILE A 290 0.59 9.15 -0.14
CA ILE A 290 0.81 8.42 -1.40
C ILE A 290 -0.52 7.89 -1.91
N ASN A 291 -0.84 8.18 -3.17
CA ASN A 291 -2.04 7.69 -3.86
C ASN A 291 -1.66 6.93 -5.13
N ILE A 292 -2.07 5.67 -5.24
CA ILE A 292 -1.86 4.83 -6.43
C ILE A 292 -3.22 4.42 -6.98
N THR A 293 -3.53 4.84 -8.21
CA THR A 293 -4.85 4.62 -8.82
C THR A 293 -4.74 4.04 -10.23
N GLY A 294 -5.56 3.02 -10.50
CA GLY A 294 -5.74 2.41 -11.82
C GLY A 294 -4.99 1.08 -12.00
N ALA A 295 -5.55 0.21 -12.85
CA ALA A 295 -5.17 -1.19 -12.96
C ALA A 295 -3.73 -1.45 -13.46
N ASN A 296 -3.16 -0.48 -14.17
CA ASN A 296 -1.79 -0.55 -14.67
C ASN A 296 -0.83 0.34 -13.86
N SER A 297 -1.32 0.96 -12.78
CA SER A 297 -0.48 1.77 -11.89
C SER A 297 0.01 0.93 -10.73
N GLY A 298 1.29 1.05 -10.39
CA GLY A 298 1.84 0.23 -9.30
C GLY A 298 3.35 0.23 -9.17
N LEU A 299 3.80 -0.50 -8.16
CA LEU A 299 5.21 -0.69 -7.82
C LEU A 299 5.55 -2.16 -7.93
N PHE A 300 6.59 -2.49 -8.69
CA PHE A 300 6.91 -3.87 -9.05
C PHE A 300 8.41 -4.13 -8.89
N ALA A 301 8.78 -5.00 -7.95
CA ALA A 301 10.15 -5.46 -7.75
C ALA A 301 10.18 -7.00 -7.85
N GLN A 302 9.75 -7.53 -9.00
CA GLN A 302 9.41 -8.94 -9.19
C GLN A 302 10.56 -9.76 -9.80
N THR A 303 10.44 -11.09 -9.74
CA THR A 303 11.33 -12.00 -10.49
C THR A 303 10.55 -13.02 -11.30
N SER A 304 11.05 -13.36 -12.49
CA SER A 304 10.51 -14.45 -13.32
C SER A 304 11.46 -15.65 -13.47
N ASN A 305 12.60 -15.64 -12.76
CA ASN A 305 13.64 -16.67 -12.90
C ASN A 305 14.35 -16.94 -11.55
N GLN A 306 15.66 -17.18 -11.56
CA GLN A 306 16.42 -17.63 -10.37
C GLN A 306 16.78 -16.51 -9.39
N GLY A 307 16.88 -15.27 -9.87
CA GLY A 307 17.19 -14.10 -9.04
C GLY A 307 16.07 -13.81 -8.04
N LYS A 308 16.42 -13.30 -6.86
CA LYS A 308 15.42 -12.88 -5.86
C LYS A 308 14.71 -11.62 -6.32
N ALA A 309 13.42 -11.52 -5.98
CA ALA A 309 12.67 -10.29 -6.08
C ALA A 309 13.22 -9.22 -5.11
N GLY A 310 12.98 -7.95 -5.43
CA GLY A 310 13.46 -6.81 -4.66
C GLY A 310 12.44 -6.40 -3.59
N ASN A 311 12.88 -5.59 -2.64
CA ASN A 311 12.01 -5.11 -1.56
C ASN A 311 11.32 -3.80 -1.95
N ILE A 312 10.12 -3.59 -1.42
CA ILE A 312 9.39 -2.31 -1.54
C ILE A 312 9.23 -1.70 -0.15
N ILE A 313 9.72 -0.48 0.02
CA ILE A 313 9.69 0.27 1.28
C ILE A 313 8.91 1.55 1.04
N ILE A 314 7.84 1.75 1.81
CA ILE A 314 6.98 2.93 1.73
C ILE A 314 6.88 3.60 3.09
N LYS A 315 7.05 4.92 3.10
CA LYS A 315 6.85 5.76 4.28
C LYS A 315 5.96 6.94 3.94
N SER A 316 4.79 7.02 4.55
CA SER A 316 3.89 8.16 4.37
C SER A 316 2.79 8.18 5.43
N PRO A 317 2.31 9.33 5.91
CA PRO A 317 1.17 9.37 6.85
C PRO A 317 -0.10 8.73 6.30
N LEU A 318 -0.32 8.79 4.98
CA LEU A 318 -1.48 8.24 4.29
C LEU A 318 -1.02 7.42 3.07
N LEU A 319 -1.47 6.18 2.96
CA LEU A 319 -1.27 5.35 1.77
C LEU A 319 -2.63 4.85 1.25
N THR A 320 -2.94 5.16 -0.01
CA THR A 320 -4.20 4.79 -0.66
C THR A 320 -3.94 4.07 -1.97
N LEU A 321 -4.53 2.88 -2.14
CA LEU A 321 -4.55 2.11 -3.39
C LEU A 321 -5.99 1.89 -3.86
N GLN A 322 -6.25 2.17 -5.13
CA GLN A 322 -7.60 2.05 -5.71
C GLN A 322 -7.59 1.52 -7.14
N TYR A 323 -8.72 0.94 -7.55
CA TYR A 323 -9.01 0.56 -8.94
C TYR A 323 -7.99 -0.41 -9.53
N ASN A 324 -7.75 -1.54 -8.84
CA ASN A 324 -6.78 -2.58 -9.20
C ASN A 324 -5.30 -2.13 -9.23
N ALA A 325 -4.96 -1.03 -8.55
CA ALA A 325 -3.57 -0.65 -8.31
C ALA A 325 -2.83 -1.73 -7.52
N GLN A 326 -1.53 -1.91 -7.78
CA GLN A 326 -0.74 -3.00 -7.20
C GLN A 326 0.59 -2.55 -6.59
N ILE A 327 0.96 -3.18 -5.47
CA ILE A 327 2.33 -3.21 -4.94
C ILE A 327 2.76 -4.67 -4.90
N SER A 328 3.82 -5.04 -5.60
CA SER A 328 4.16 -6.45 -5.83
C SER A 328 5.66 -6.75 -5.85
N THR A 329 6.07 -7.74 -5.05
CA THR A 329 7.43 -8.32 -5.03
C THR A 329 7.41 -9.81 -5.39
N SER A 330 6.38 -10.23 -6.15
CA SER A 330 6.09 -11.64 -6.44
C SER A 330 7.18 -12.34 -7.28
N THR A 331 7.19 -13.68 -7.23
CA THR A 331 8.08 -14.54 -8.03
C THR A 331 7.31 -15.58 -8.84
N THR A 332 7.66 -15.77 -10.11
CA THR A 332 7.05 -16.82 -10.94
C THR A 332 7.90 -18.08 -11.12
N ASN A 333 9.05 -18.19 -10.44
CA ASN A 333 10.00 -19.30 -10.63
C ASN A 333 10.75 -19.64 -9.33
N ILE A 334 11.99 -20.10 -9.41
CA ILE A 334 12.73 -20.60 -8.24
C ILE A 334 13.28 -19.51 -7.30
N GLY A 335 13.35 -18.24 -7.72
CA GLY A 335 13.77 -17.13 -6.87
C GLY A 335 12.73 -16.80 -5.81
N ASN A 336 13.14 -16.37 -4.62
CA ASN A 336 12.21 -15.96 -3.56
C ASN A 336 11.59 -14.60 -3.85
N ALA A 337 10.34 -14.39 -3.40
CA ALA A 337 9.70 -13.09 -3.40
C ALA A 337 10.38 -12.13 -2.39
N GLY A 338 10.30 -10.83 -2.66
CA GLY A 338 10.86 -9.79 -1.81
C GLY A 338 9.89 -9.36 -0.71
N GLU A 339 10.33 -8.53 0.21
CA GLU A 339 9.50 -8.01 1.30
C GLU A 339 8.80 -6.70 0.94
N VAL A 340 7.63 -6.47 1.53
CA VAL A 340 6.94 -5.18 1.47
C VAL A 340 6.84 -4.60 2.88
N ASN A 341 7.47 -3.44 3.08
CA ASN A 341 7.47 -2.71 4.35
C ASN A 341 6.73 -1.38 4.19
N LEU A 342 5.55 -1.28 4.77
CA LEU A 342 4.69 -0.11 4.72
C LEU A 342 4.70 0.57 6.08
N ASN A 343 4.98 1.87 6.10
CA ASN A 343 4.91 2.69 7.30
C ASN A 343 3.92 3.82 7.07
N ALA A 344 2.69 3.66 7.55
CA ALA A 344 1.62 4.64 7.34
C ALA A 344 0.59 4.67 8.46
N ASN A 345 0.04 5.85 8.79
CA ASN A 345 -0.97 5.98 9.85
C ASN A 345 -2.36 5.62 9.35
N LYS A 346 -2.65 5.97 8.10
CA LYS A 346 -3.89 5.66 7.42
C LYS A 346 -3.60 4.83 6.18
N PHE A 347 -4.23 3.68 6.08
CA PHE A 347 -4.06 2.78 4.94
C PHE A 347 -5.41 2.38 4.36
N LYS A 348 -5.59 2.59 3.06
CA LYS A 348 -6.83 2.25 2.35
C LYS A 348 -6.54 1.46 1.10
N ILE A 349 -7.11 0.26 1.00
CA ILE A 349 -7.14 -0.55 -0.23
C ILE A 349 -8.60 -0.73 -0.65
N THR A 350 -8.93 -0.32 -1.88
CA THR A 350 -10.30 -0.46 -2.39
C THR A 350 -10.35 -0.85 -3.87
N ASN A 351 -11.51 -1.33 -4.32
CA ASN A 351 -11.83 -1.53 -5.73
C ASN A 351 -10.82 -2.46 -6.46
N GLY A 352 -10.50 -3.60 -5.85
CA GLY A 352 -9.64 -4.65 -6.42
C GLY A 352 -8.14 -4.40 -6.30
N ALA A 353 -7.73 -3.35 -5.59
CA ALA A 353 -6.31 -3.06 -5.39
C ALA A 353 -5.63 -4.06 -4.44
N THR A 354 -4.33 -4.30 -4.61
CA THR A 354 -3.61 -5.32 -3.81
C THR A 354 -2.21 -4.90 -3.37
N VAL A 355 -1.77 -5.45 -2.24
CA VAL A 355 -0.37 -5.54 -1.83
C VAL A 355 0.00 -7.01 -1.76
N GLN A 356 1.03 -7.45 -2.49
CA GLN A 356 1.29 -8.88 -2.62
C GLN A 356 2.78 -9.26 -2.75
N THR A 357 3.10 -10.43 -2.20
CA THR A 357 4.45 -11.03 -2.21
C THR A 357 4.40 -12.49 -2.68
N ASN A 358 3.46 -12.81 -3.57
CA ASN A 358 3.11 -14.19 -3.92
C ASN A 358 4.24 -14.96 -4.63
N THR A 359 4.18 -16.29 -4.52
CA THR A 359 5.01 -17.22 -5.31
C THR A 359 4.17 -18.15 -6.18
N PHE A 360 4.63 -18.43 -7.39
CA PHE A 360 3.96 -19.34 -8.34
C PHE A 360 4.72 -20.65 -8.60
N SER A 361 5.91 -20.83 -8.00
CA SER A 361 6.77 -22.00 -8.23
C SER A 361 7.47 -22.40 -6.93
N SER A 362 8.77 -22.69 -6.93
CA SER A 362 9.47 -23.21 -5.75
C SER A 362 10.07 -22.16 -4.83
N GLY A 363 10.11 -20.87 -5.23
CA GLY A 363 10.56 -19.79 -4.35
C GLY A 363 9.57 -19.54 -3.21
N GLU A 364 10.05 -19.04 -2.07
CA GLU A 364 9.19 -18.69 -0.92
C GLU A 364 8.47 -17.35 -1.17
N ALA A 365 7.24 -17.21 -0.65
CA ALA A 365 6.56 -15.91 -0.61
C ALA A 365 7.24 -14.97 0.39
N GLY A 366 7.22 -13.67 0.09
CA GLY A 366 7.88 -12.65 0.92
C GLY A 366 6.99 -12.19 2.08
N ASN A 367 7.57 -11.50 3.05
CA ASN A 367 6.81 -10.96 4.18
C ASN A 367 6.20 -9.59 3.86
N ILE A 368 5.05 -9.30 4.47
CA ILE A 368 4.42 -7.98 4.44
C ILE A 368 4.31 -7.43 5.85
N THR A 369 4.93 -6.28 6.09
CA THR A 369 4.88 -5.57 7.35
C THR A 369 4.18 -4.23 7.14
N LEU A 370 3.09 -3.98 7.86
CA LEU A 370 2.41 -2.69 7.89
C LEU A 370 2.48 -2.12 9.30
N ASN A 371 3.41 -1.18 9.49
CA ASN A 371 3.60 -0.48 10.74
C ASN A 371 2.90 0.88 10.70
N ILE A 372 2.28 1.26 11.81
CA ILE A 372 1.79 2.61 12.01
C ILE A 372 2.91 3.52 12.53
N LEU A 373 3.11 4.69 11.91
CA LEU A 373 4.16 5.66 12.32
C LEU A 373 3.81 6.36 13.64
N ASP A 374 2.51 6.59 13.87
CA ASP A 374 1.97 7.30 15.03
C ASP A 374 0.80 6.52 15.65
N LYS A 375 0.99 6.04 16.88
CA LYS A 375 0.00 5.19 17.59
C LYS A 375 -1.13 5.99 18.24
N ASP A 376 -1.33 7.23 17.82
CA ASP A 376 -2.49 8.04 18.18
C ASP A 376 -3.82 7.39 17.74
N SER A 377 -4.93 7.77 18.40
CA SER A 377 -6.26 7.16 18.23
C SER A 377 -6.91 7.29 16.84
N GLU A 378 -6.24 7.93 15.89
CA GLU A 378 -6.74 8.21 14.54
C GLU A 378 -6.16 7.27 13.46
N SER A 379 -5.30 6.33 13.85
CA SER A 379 -4.69 5.37 12.93
C SER A 379 -5.69 4.29 12.49
N PHE A 380 -5.89 4.17 11.18
CA PHE A 380 -7.03 3.46 10.60
C PHE A 380 -6.66 2.71 9.32
N ILE A 381 -7.08 1.45 9.25
CA ILE A 381 -6.99 0.61 8.05
C ILE A 381 -8.38 0.27 7.53
N LEU A 382 -8.58 0.48 6.22
CA LEU A 382 -9.76 0.01 5.49
C LEU A 382 -9.35 -0.85 4.30
N LEU A 383 -9.79 -2.10 4.32
CA LEU A 383 -9.77 -3.00 3.16
C LEU A 383 -11.21 -3.21 2.71
N GLU A 384 -11.54 -2.82 1.48
CA GLU A 384 -12.92 -2.88 1.00
C GLU A 384 -13.04 -3.31 -0.46
N GLY A 385 -13.95 -4.25 -0.72
CA GLY A 385 -14.31 -4.69 -2.05
C GLY A 385 -13.60 -5.98 -2.48
N ASN A 386 -14.29 -6.75 -3.32
CA ASN A 386 -13.81 -8.04 -3.79
C ASN A 386 -12.42 -7.95 -4.47
N ASN A 387 -11.61 -8.99 -4.30
CA ASN A 387 -10.21 -9.06 -4.74
C ASN A 387 -9.29 -7.96 -4.17
N SER A 388 -9.74 -7.19 -3.18
CA SER A 388 -8.89 -6.20 -2.50
C SER A 388 -8.24 -6.82 -1.28
N GLY A 389 -6.95 -6.57 -1.06
CA GLY A 389 -6.33 -7.13 0.14
C GLY A 389 -4.81 -7.11 0.19
N ILE A 390 -4.32 -7.81 1.21
CA ILE A 390 -2.90 -8.00 1.52
C ILE A 390 -2.58 -9.49 1.44
N PHE A 391 -1.67 -9.88 0.55
CA PHE A 391 -1.48 -11.28 0.16
C PHE A 391 0.00 -11.70 0.18
N ALA A 392 0.36 -12.61 1.09
CA ALA A 392 1.67 -13.26 1.15
C ALA A 392 1.51 -14.76 0.86
N SER A 393 0.84 -15.08 -0.25
CA SER A 393 0.33 -16.43 -0.50
C SER A 393 1.14 -17.20 -1.55
N THR A 394 0.91 -18.51 -1.64
CA THR A 394 1.42 -19.34 -2.74
C THR A 394 0.29 -19.76 -3.65
N GLU A 395 0.58 -19.77 -4.95
CA GLU A 395 -0.40 -20.06 -6.00
C GLU A 395 -0.47 -21.56 -6.30
N PRO A 396 -1.54 -22.03 -6.97
CA PRO A 396 -1.70 -23.45 -7.31
C PRO A 396 -0.48 -24.02 -8.05
N GLY A 397 0.05 -25.14 -7.55
CA GLY A 397 1.23 -25.81 -8.10
C GLY A 397 2.58 -25.30 -7.58
N SER A 398 2.60 -24.25 -6.75
CA SER A 398 3.80 -23.81 -6.03
C SER A 398 4.28 -24.89 -5.04
N THR A 399 5.59 -24.98 -4.81
CA THR A 399 6.17 -25.79 -3.72
C THR A 399 6.81 -24.93 -2.64
N GLY A 400 6.76 -23.60 -2.78
CA GLY A 400 7.25 -22.66 -1.78
C GLY A 400 6.25 -22.51 -0.64
N ASN A 401 6.72 -21.96 0.48
CA ASN A 401 5.88 -21.69 1.66
C ASN A 401 5.23 -20.30 1.55
N GLY A 402 4.09 -20.13 2.22
CA GLY A 402 3.46 -18.82 2.42
C GLY A 402 4.33 -17.89 3.26
N GLY A 403 4.24 -16.59 3.02
CA GLY A 403 4.98 -15.56 3.74
C GLY A 403 4.29 -15.19 5.05
N SER A 404 4.87 -14.26 5.82
CA SER A 404 4.26 -13.74 7.05
C SER A 404 3.69 -12.34 6.84
N ILE A 405 2.56 -12.04 7.50
CA ILE A 405 1.91 -10.73 7.48
C ILE A 405 1.84 -10.20 8.91
N PHE A 406 2.42 -9.02 9.15
CA PHE A 406 2.34 -8.30 10.42
C PHE A 406 1.64 -6.95 10.25
N ILE A 407 0.67 -6.64 11.11
CA ILE A 407 -0.12 -5.40 11.04
C ILE A 407 -0.44 -4.89 12.45
N ASP A 408 -0.12 -3.62 12.77
CA ASP A 408 -0.27 -3.06 14.13
C ASP A 408 -1.12 -1.76 14.33
N PRO A 409 -2.30 -1.59 13.70
CA PRO A 409 -3.09 -0.36 13.76
C PRO A 409 -3.93 -0.19 15.03
N VAL A 410 -4.57 0.97 15.18
CA VAL A 410 -5.59 1.16 16.23
C VAL A 410 -6.93 0.56 15.80
N THR A 411 -7.40 0.87 14.59
CA THR A 411 -8.67 0.34 14.06
C THR A 411 -8.48 -0.24 12.66
N MET A 412 -9.09 -1.41 12.41
CA MET A 412 -9.12 -2.06 11.10
C MET A 412 -10.53 -2.53 10.77
N ILE A 413 -10.97 -2.20 9.57
CA ILE A 413 -12.21 -2.69 8.97
C ILE A 413 -11.85 -3.41 7.68
N ILE A 414 -12.25 -4.67 7.58
CA ILE A 414 -12.20 -5.47 6.36
C ILE A 414 -13.63 -5.74 5.95
N ARG A 415 -14.01 -5.38 4.72
CA ARG A 415 -15.38 -5.58 4.25
C ARG A 415 -15.55 -5.87 2.78
N ASP A 416 -16.76 -6.32 2.43
CA ASP A 416 -17.23 -6.46 1.04
C ASP A 416 -16.36 -7.41 0.20
N GLY A 417 -15.94 -8.53 0.78
CA GLY A 417 -15.10 -9.54 0.13
C GLY A 417 -13.61 -9.23 0.08
N ALA A 418 -13.15 -8.17 0.75
CA ALA A 418 -11.73 -7.91 0.94
C ALA A 418 -11.11 -8.86 1.98
N GLY A 419 -9.78 -9.00 1.98
CA GLY A 419 -9.15 -9.86 2.97
C GLY A 419 -7.64 -9.73 3.14
N ILE A 420 -7.13 -10.55 4.05
CA ILE A 420 -5.71 -10.72 4.35
C ILE A 420 -5.43 -12.21 4.23
N ALA A 421 -4.42 -12.60 3.44
CA ALA A 421 -4.08 -14.02 3.33
C ALA A 421 -2.59 -14.31 3.20
N ALA A 422 -2.15 -15.31 3.95
CA ALA A 422 -0.87 -15.98 3.85
C ALA A 422 -1.08 -17.48 3.54
N SER A 423 -1.96 -17.75 2.58
CA SER A 423 -2.41 -19.10 2.22
C SER A 423 -1.36 -19.85 1.39
N SER A 424 -1.42 -21.18 1.38
CA SER A 424 -0.63 -22.01 0.45
C SER A 424 -1.54 -22.85 -0.43
N GLN A 425 -1.76 -22.43 -1.68
CA GLN A 425 -2.57 -23.19 -2.64
C GLN A 425 -1.78 -24.28 -3.37
N GLY A 426 -0.47 -24.30 -3.18
CA GLY A 426 0.44 -25.33 -3.66
C GLY A 426 0.66 -26.47 -2.67
N SER A 427 1.87 -27.04 -2.71
CA SER A 427 2.33 -28.08 -1.79
C SER A 427 3.27 -27.56 -0.71
N GLY A 428 3.36 -26.25 -0.48
CA GLY A 428 4.10 -25.69 0.65
C GLY A 428 3.24 -25.55 1.90
N GLU A 429 3.85 -25.15 3.00
CA GLU A 429 3.15 -24.84 4.25
C GLU A 429 2.51 -23.45 4.20
N GLY A 430 1.43 -23.26 4.97
CA GLY A 430 0.79 -21.96 5.14
C GLY A 430 1.67 -20.99 5.93
N GLY A 431 1.53 -19.70 5.63
CA GLY A 431 2.26 -18.64 6.33
C GLY A 431 1.65 -18.23 7.66
N ASN A 432 2.17 -17.16 8.25
CA ASN A 432 1.67 -16.64 9.53
C ASN A 432 1.02 -15.27 9.36
N ILE A 433 -0.05 -15.01 10.12
CA ILE A 433 -0.68 -13.69 10.21
C ILE A 433 -0.68 -13.26 11.67
N ASP A 434 0.00 -12.17 11.97
CA ASP A 434 0.10 -11.57 13.30
C ASP A 434 -0.52 -10.15 13.26
N ILE A 435 -1.59 -9.93 14.02
CA ILE A 435 -2.28 -8.64 14.08
C ILE A 435 -2.36 -8.15 15.53
N GLU A 436 -1.81 -6.97 15.78
CA GLU A 436 -1.85 -6.29 17.07
C GLU A 436 -2.68 -5.02 16.96
N ILE A 437 -3.89 -4.99 17.53
CA ILE A 437 -4.86 -3.95 17.17
C ILE A 437 -5.75 -3.50 18.32
N GLY A 438 -6.32 -2.29 18.22
CA GLY A 438 -7.40 -1.85 19.09
C GLY A 438 -8.71 -2.58 18.81
N THR A 439 -9.31 -2.31 17.64
CA THR A 439 -10.58 -2.89 17.19
C THR A 439 -10.47 -3.52 15.81
N LEU A 440 -11.00 -4.74 15.66
CA LEU A 440 -11.06 -5.45 14.38
C LEU A 440 -12.51 -5.77 14.01
N THR A 441 -12.95 -5.33 12.83
CA THR A 441 -14.25 -5.68 12.25
C THR A 441 -14.08 -6.38 10.92
N LEU A 442 -14.66 -7.56 10.78
CA LEU A 442 -14.81 -8.25 9.50
C LEU A 442 -16.29 -8.26 9.16
N ASP A 443 -16.63 -7.74 7.99
CA ASP A 443 -18.02 -7.62 7.54
C ASP A 443 -18.18 -8.06 6.07
N ASN A 444 -19.34 -8.60 5.74
CA ASN A 444 -19.77 -8.94 4.38
C ASN A 444 -18.71 -9.73 3.58
N THR A 445 -18.56 -11.02 3.89
CA THR A 445 -17.63 -11.95 3.22
C THR A 445 -16.13 -11.60 3.36
N ALA A 446 -15.78 -10.76 4.34
CA ALA A 446 -14.39 -10.46 4.66
C ALA A 446 -13.66 -11.67 5.25
N PHE A 447 -12.36 -11.77 4.97
CA PHE A 447 -11.57 -12.93 5.41
C PHE A 447 -10.17 -12.60 5.93
N ILE A 448 -9.72 -13.40 6.90
CA ILE A 448 -8.31 -13.55 7.31
C ILE A 448 -7.97 -15.03 7.16
N SER A 449 -7.01 -15.37 6.29
CA SER A 449 -6.80 -16.76 5.87
C SER A 449 -5.34 -17.19 5.81
N THR A 450 -5.02 -18.31 6.44
CA THR A 450 -3.77 -19.08 6.28
C THR A 450 -4.06 -20.49 5.75
N GLU A 451 -5.14 -20.63 4.97
CA GLU A 451 -5.58 -21.91 4.45
C GLU A 451 -4.54 -22.58 3.55
N THR A 452 -4.54 -23.90 3.54
CA THR A 452 -3.66 -24.67 2.66
C THR A 452 -4.37 -25.76 1.88
N ALA A 453 -3.94 -25.97 0.63
CA ALA A 453 -4.46 -27.06 -0.19
C ALA A 453 -3.95 -28.43 0.30
N THR A 454 -2.72 -28.47 0.84
CA THR A 454 -2.06 -29.67 1.38
C THR A 454 -1.19 -29.35 2.60
N ASN A 455 -0.58 -30.37 3.22
CA ASN A 455 0.38 -30.23 4.33
C ASN A 455 -0.21 -29.48 5.54
N GLN A 456 0.58 -28.64 6.20
CA GLN A 456 0.25 -27.97 7.45
C GLN A 456 -0.37 -26.59 7.19
N GLY A 457 -1.53 -26.34 7.79
CA GLY A 457 -2.15 -25.01 7.83
C GLY A 457 -1.29 -24.00 8.58
N GLY A 458 -1.32 -22.74 8.16
CA GLY A 458 -0.54 -21.67 8.79
C GLY A 458 -1.13 -21.17 10.12
N ASN A 459 -0.47 -20.23 10.79
CA ASN A 459 -0.93 -19.72 12.09
C ASN A 459 -1.53 -18.31 11.99
N ILE A 460 -2.59 -18.05 12.75
CA ILE A 460 -3.19 -16.73 12.89
C ILE A 460 -3.14 -16.33 14.37
N ASN A 461 -2.46 -15.23 14.69
CA ASN A 461 -2.45 -14.66 16.04
C ASN A 461 -3.06 -13.26 16.01
N LEU A 462 -4.17 -13.09 16.73
CA LEU A 462 -4.88 -11.81 16.85
C LEU A 462 -4.80 -11.34 18.30
N ASN A 463 -4.13 -10.22 18.54
CA ASN A 463 -4.06 -9.56 19.83
C ASN A 463 -4.83 -8.24 19.77
N ILE A 464 -6.03 -8.22 20.33
CA ILE A 464 -7.03 -7.16 20.15
C ILE A 464 -7.31 -6.49 21.49
N GLN A 465 -7.16 -5.17 21.59
CA GLN A 465 -7.26 -4.44 22.86
C GLN A 465 -8.70 -4.13 23.29
N ASP A 466 -9.66 -4.04 22.34
CA ASP A 466 -11.07 -3.73 22.62
C ASP A 466 -12.00 -4.88 22.19
N LYS A 467 -12.19 -5.07 20.88
CA LYS A 467 -13.12 -6.10 20.38
C LYS A 467 -12.81 -6.64 18.98
N LEU A 468 -13.16 -7.90 18.80
CA LEU A 468 -13.36 -8.55 17.51
C LEU A 468 -14.86 -8.58 17.19
N PHE A 469 -15.25 -8.08 16.01
CA PHE A 469 -16.62 -8.15 15.53
C PHE A 469 -16.71 -8.83 14.16
N LEU A 470 -17.45 -9.94 14.11
CA LEU A 470 -17.66 -10.76 12.91
C LEU A 470 -19.10 -10.63 12.42
N ARG A 471 -19.27 -10.28 11.14
CA ARG A 471 -20.57 -9.99 10.53
C ARG A 471 -20.68 -10.58 9.13
N ASN A 472 -21.91 -10.90 8.74
CA ASN A 472 -22.32 -11.19 7.36
C ASN A 472 -21.37 -12.14 6.58
N ASN A 473 -21.28 -13.40 6.98
CA ASN A 473 -20.47 -14.47 6.35
C ASN A 473 -18.96 -14.20 6.34
N SER A 474 -18.43 -13.51 7.35
CA SER A 474 -16.99 -13.28 7.45
C SER A 474 -16.25 -14.46 8.08
N GLN A 475 -14.96 -14.62 7.76
CA GLN A 475 -14.20 -15.82 8.13
C GLN A 475 -12.79 -15.50 8.67
N ILE A 476 -12.38 -16.25 9.70
CA ILE A 476 -10.98 -16.41 10.11
C ILE A 476 -10.63 -17.89 9.96
N SER A 477 -9.74 -18.24 9.03
CA SER A 477 -9.48 -19.64 8.69
C SER A 477 -8.01 -20.01 8.60
N ALA A 478 -7.65 -21.09 9.28
CA ALA A 478 -6.39 -21.83 9.17
C ALA A 478 -6.67 -23.28 8.72
N THR A 479 -7.73 -23.49 7.95
CA THR A 479 -8.14 -24.82 7.48
C THR A 479 -7.12 -25.40 6.50
N ALA A 480 -6.83 -26.69 6.62
CA ALA A 480 -5.87 -27.36 5.75
C ALA A 480 -6.45 -28.58 5.04
N GLY A 481 -6.04 -28.74 3.79
CA GLY A 481 -6.21 -29.96 3.05
C GLY A 481 -7.49 -30.04 2.22
N THR A 482 -7.36 -30.65 1.06
CA THR A 482 -8.47 -30.98 0.16
C THR A 482 -8.85 -32.46 0.24
N ALA A 483 -9.95 -32.80 -0.45
CA ALA A 483 -10.41 -34.17 -0.52
C ALA A 483 -9.39 -35.17 -1.09
N SER A 484 -8.52 -34.68 -1.96
CA SER A 484 -7.59 -35.49 -2.74
C SER A 484 -6.16 -35.50 -2.18
N ALA A 485 -5.82 -34.53 -1.34
CA ALA A 485 -4.43 -34.32 -0.90
C ALA A 485 -4.24 -34.36 0.62
N GLY A 486 -5.28 -34.10 1.41
CA GLY A 486 -5.17 -34.06 2.87
C GLY A 486 -4.40 -32.87 3.40
N GLY A 487 -4.23 -32.81 4.72
CA GLY A 487 -3.54 -31.72 5.42
C GLY A 487 -3.94 -31.62 6.89
N ASP A 488 -3.04 -31.13 7.72
CA ASP A 488 -3.23 -30.90 9.16
C ASP A 488 -3.59 -29.43 9.38
N GLY A 489 -4.70 -29.17 10.08
CA GLY A 489 -5.20 -27.81 10.33
C GLY A 489 -4.18 -26.95 11.07
N GLY A 490 -4.15 -25.66 10.77
CA GLY A 490 -3.28 -24.68 11.42
C GLY A 490 -3.75 -24.25 12.80
N ASN A 491 -3.07 -23.27 13.41
CA ASN A 491 -3.44 -22.77 14.74
C ASN A 491 -4.00 -21.35 14.67
N ILE A 492 -5.03 -21.09 15.48
CA ILE A 492 -5.63 -19.77 15.64
C ILE A 492 -5.57 -19.40 17.11
N THR A 493 -4.92 -18.28 17.43
CA THR A 493 -4.89 -17.69 18.77
C THR A 493 -5.56 -16.33 18.73
N ILE A 494 -6.58 -16.10 19.55
CA ILE A 494 -7.26 -14.80 19.65
C ILE A 494 -7.30 -14.38 21.11
N ASN A 495 -6.68 -13.24 21.39
CA ASN A 495 -6.77 -12.55 22.67
C ASN A 495 -7.56 -11.26 22.45
N ALA A 496 -8.74 -11.13 23.06
CA ALA A 496 -9.58 -9.95 22.93
C ALA A 496 -10.49 -9.81 24.15
N PRO A 497 -10.78 -8.61 24.69
CA PRO A 497 -11.79 -8.48 25.74
C PRO A 497 -13.15 -9.04 25.31
N PHE A 498 -13.58 -8.74 24.07
CA PHE A 498 -14.85 -9.23 23.53
C PHE A 498 -14.68 -9.83 22.13
N ILE A 499 -15.26 -11.01 21.93
CA ILE A 499 -15.47 -11.63 20.61
C ILE A 499 -16.97 -11.66 20.35
N LEU A 500 -17.41 -10.90 19.35
CA LEU A 500 -18.81 -10.69 19.03
C LEU A 500 -19.12 -11.19 17.62
N ALA A 501 -20.17 -11.98 17.47
CA ALA A 501 -20.75 -12.32 16.18
C ALA A 501 -22.28 -12.29 16.26
N ILE A 502 -22.95 -12.33 15.11
CA ILE A 502 -24.40 -12.54 15.06
C ILE A 502 -24.66 -14.00 14.70
N PRO A 503 -25.46 -14.75 15.50
CA PRO A 503 -25.68 -16.17 15.26
C PRO A 503 -26.15 -16.48 13.84
N SER A 504 -27.10 -15.71 13.30
CA SER A 504 -27.71 -15.94 12.00
C SER A 504 -26.91 -15.42 10.80
N GLU A 505 -25.71 -14.88 11.02
CA GLU A 505 -24.88 -14.30 9.97
C GLU A 505 -23.70 -15.19 9.56
N ASN A 506 -23.64 -16.44 10.06
CA ASN A 506 -22.72 -17.48 9.59
C ASN A 506 -21.25 -17.01 9.49
N SER A 507 -20.76 -16.32 10.52
CA SER A 507 -19.37 -15.91 10.57
C SER A 507 -18.54 -16.86 11.42
N ASP A 508 -17.43 -17.33 10.85
CA ASP A 508 -16.82 -18.58 11.30
C ASP A 508 -15.33 -18.41 11.64
N ILE A 509 -14.87 -19.14 12.66
CA ILE A 509 -13.47 -19.30 13.03
C ILE A 509 -13.10 -20.77 12.86
N THR A 510 -12.23 -21.08 11.89
CA THR A 510 -12.02 -22.46 11.44
C THR A 510 -10.57 -22.87 11.35
N ALA A 511 -10.21 -23.99 11.97
CA ALA A 511 -8.91 -24.66 11.84
C ALA A 511 -9.13 -26.13 11.47
N ASN A 512 -9.96 -26.36 10.45
CA ASN A 512 -10.39 -27.71 10.07
C ASN A 512 -9.30 -28.46 9.28
N ALA A 513 -9.50 -29.77 9.13
CA ALA A 513 -8.70 -30.62 8.27
C ALA A 513 -9.55 -31.59 7.45
N PHE A 514 -9.04 -32.05 6.30
CA PHE A 514 -9.72 -33.08 5.51
C PHE A 514 -9.36 -34.51 5.95
N THR A 515 -8.15 -34.99 5.62
CA THR A 515 -7.64 -36.31 6.07
C THR A 515 -6.60 -36.22 7.18
N GLY A 516 -5.96 -35.06 7.39
CA GLY A 516 -5.08 -34.84 8.54
C GLY A 516 -5.86 -34.46 9.79
N ASN A 517 -5.16 -34.07 10.84
CA ASN A 517 -5.75 -33.71 12.12
C ASN A 517 -6.26 -32.27 12.10
N GLY A 518 -7.39 -32.01 12.75
CA GLY A 518 -7.85 -30.65 13.00
C GLY A 518 -6.84 -29.87 13.84
N GLY A 519 -6.79 -28.57 13.64
CA GLY A 519 -5.83 -27.68 14.29
C GLY A 519 -6.18 -27.32 15.73
N ARG A 520 -5.57 -26.27 16.26
CA ARG A 520 -5.89 -25.70 17.57
C ARG A 520 -6.47 -24.30 17.43
N ILE A 521 -7.61 -24.06 18.06
CA ILE A 521 -8.17 -22.72 18.27
C ILE A 521 -8.11 -22.43 19.77
N SER A 522 -7.38 -21.38 20.17
CA SER A 522 -7.31 -20.91 21.55
C SER A 522 -7.83 -19.48 21.63
N LEU A 523 -8.89 -19.27 22.41
CA LEU A 523 -9.58 -17.99 22.55
C LEU A 523 -9.50 -17.54 24.00
N THR A 524 -8.96 -16.34 24.24
CA THR A 524 -8.96 -15.71 25.56
C THR A 524 -9.77 -14.43 25.50
N ALA A 525 -10.93 -14.42 26.17
CA ALA A 525 -11.82 -13.26 26.18
C ALA A 525 -12.68 -13.14 27.44
N GLN A 526 -13.08 -11.93 27.81
CA GLN A 526 -14.05 -11.70 28.91
C GLN A 526 -15.47 -12.09 28.48
N GLY A 527 -15.80 -11.91 27.21
CA GLY A 527 -17.08 -12.31 26.64
C GLY A 527 -16.95 -12.83 25.21
N ILE A 528 -17.54 -13.98 24.94
CA ILE A 528 -17.73 -14.54 23.60
C ILE A 528 -19.24 -14.65 23.37
N LEU A 529 -19.78 -13.87 22.43
CA LEU A 529 -21.22 -13.73 22.22
C LEU A 529 -21.60 -13.95 20.76
N GLY A 530 -22.62 -14.79 20.55
CA GLY A 530 -23.24 -15.00 19.24
C GLY A 530 -22.47 -15.91 18.27
N ILE A 531 -21.42 -16.56 18.75
CA ILE A 531 -20.63 -17.59 18.07
C ILE A 531 -20.34 -18.73 19.07
N GLU A 532 -20.38 -19.99 18.65
CA GLU A 532 -20.16 -21.13 19.55
C GLU A 532 -19.34 -22.26 18.91
N PRO A 533 -18.58 -23.04 19.71
CA PRO A 533 -17.90 -24.24 19.21
C PRO A 533 -18.87 -25.31 18.75
N ARG A 534 -18.66 -25.83 17.53
CA ARG A 534 -19.42 -26.96 17.00
C ARG A 534 -18.48 -27.99 16.37
N LEU A 535 -18.96 -29.22 16.23
CA LEU A 535 -18.18 -30.31 15.61
C LEU A 535 -18.17 -30.23 14.07
N ARG A 536 -19.09 -29.47 13.48
CA ARG A 536 -19.25 -29.27 12.04
C ARG A 536 -19.83 -27.89 11.81
N LEU A 537 -19.46 -27.28 10.68
CA LEU A 537 -20.05 -26.03 10.21
C LEU A 537 -21.55 -26.19 9.99
N THR A 538 -22.29 -25.14 10.31
CA THR A 538 -23.73 -24.99 10.20
C THR A 538 -24.03 -23.76 9.34
N SER A 539 -25.27 -23.25 9.41
CA SER A 539 -25.63 -21.94 8.85
C SER A 539 -25.57 -20.82 9.89
N PHE A 540 -25.02 -21.11 11.08
CA PHE A 540 -24.85 -20.16 12.16
C PHE A 540 -23.37 -19.88 12.36
N SER A 541 -23.05 -18.78 13.04
CA SER A 541 -21.66 -18.45 13.36
C SER A 541 -21.00 -19.54 14.21
N ASP A 542 -19.91 -20.11 13.70
CA ASP A 542 -19.30 -21.36 14.17
C ASP A 542 -17.83 -21.22 14.58
N ILE A 543 -17.40 -22.03 15.57
CA ILE A 543 -15.97 -22.26 15.87
C ILE A 543 -15.68 -23.74 15.66
N THR A 544 -14.80 -24.09 14.71
CA THR A 544 -14.56 -25.50 14.35
C THR A 544 -13.08 -25.81 14.11
N ALA A 545 -12.56 -26.80 14.80
CA ALA A 545 -11.24 -27.40 14.56
C ALA A 545 -11.38 -28.89 14.21
N SER A 546 -12.35 -29.23 13.37
CA SER A 546 -12.75 -30.61 13.09
C SER A 546 -11.89 -31.26 12.00
N SER A 547 -11.89 -32.59 11.94
CA SER A 547 -11.37 -33.35 10.80
C SER A 547 -12.40 -34.35 10.28
N ARG A 548 -12.42 -34.56 8.97
CA ARG A 548 -13.32 -35.55 8.35
C ARG A 548 -12.82 -36.98 8.53
N PHE A 549 -11.53 -37.23 8.35
CA PHE A 549 -10.94 -38.57 8.44
C PHE A 549 -9.75 -38.67 9.43
N GLY A 550 -9.22 -37.56 9.90
CA GLY A 550 -8.18 -37.52 10.93
C GLY A 550 -8.74 -37.26 12.33
N LEU A 551 -7.86 -36.93 13.28
CA LEU A 551 -8.27 -36.60 14.64
C LEU A 551 -8.94 -35.23 14.70
N VAL A 552 -9.94 -35.10 15.58
CA VAL A 552 -10.54 -33.80 15.89
C VAL A 552 -9.51 -32.94 16.63
N GLY A 553 -9.38 -31.69 16.21
CA GLY A 553 -8.53 -30.69 16.83
C GLY A 553 -9.09 -30.16 18.15
N ILE A 554 -8.44 -29.13 18.69
CA ILE A 554 -8.73 -28.59 20.01
C ILE A 554 -9.35 -27.21 19.87
N VAL A 555 -10.50 -26.98 20.54
CA VAL A 555 -11.05 -25.63 20.76
C VAL A 555 -10.99 -25.35 22.25
N GLU A 556 -10.14 -24.40 22.64
CA GLU A 556 -9.91 -23.97 24.01
C GLU A 556 -10.47 -22.55 24.19
N ILE A 557 -11.34 -22.36 25.18
CA ILE A 557 -11.93 -21.08 25.52
C ILE A 557 -11.57 -20.74 26.97
N ASN A 558 -10.80 -19.67 27.13
CA ASN A 558 -10.39 -19.13 28.41
C ASN A 558 -11.17 -17.83 28.66
N THR A 559 -12.05 -17.85 29.66
CA THR A 559 -12.79 -16.67 30.12
C THR A 559 -12.29 -16.27 31.50
N PRO A 560 -11.39 -15.25 31.61
CA PRO A 560 -10.89 -14.82 32.90
C PRO A 560 -12.05 -14.36 33.80
N ASP A 561 -12.14 -14.92 35.01
CA ASP A 561 -13.21 -14.58 35.95
C ASP A 561 -13.22 -13.08 36.24
N ILE A 562 -14.31 -12.41 35.88
CA ILE A 562 -14.61 -11.06 36.36
C ILE A 562 -15.10 -11.23 37.80
N SER A 563 -14.22 -11.09 38.79
CA SER A 563 -14.62 -11.08 40.21
C SER A 563 -15.56 -9.87 40.47
N PRO A 564 -16.87 -10.05 40.68
CA PRO A 564 -17.83 -8.94 40.83
C PRO A 564 -17.67 -8.18 42.17
N ASN A 565 -16.77 -8.64 43.04
CA ASN A 565 -16.64 -8.17 44.41
C ASN A 565 -15.95 -6.79 44.54
N GLN A 566 -15.54 -6.15 43.43
CA GLN A 566 -14.93 -4.81 43.48
C GLN A 566 -15.95 -3.64 43.45
N GLY A 567 -17.25 -3.93 43.32
CA GLY A 567 -18.32 -2.90 43.26
C GLY A 567 -19.22 -2.80 44.49
N LEU A 568 -19.07 -3.66 45.50
CA LEU A 568 -19.89 -3.60 46.72
C LEU A 568 -19.25 -2.66 47.74
N THR A 569 -19.40 -1.36 47.51
CA THR A 569 -19.31 -0.42 48.64
C THR A 569 -20.51 -0.70 49.55
N GLN A 570 -20.25 -1.12 50.79
CA GLN A 570 -21.28 -1.15 51.82
C GLN A 570 -21.83 0.27 51.96
N LEU A 571 -23.12 0.46 51.64
CA LEU A 571 -23.82 1.69 52.00
C LEU A 571 -23.67 1.87 53.52
N PRO A 572 -23.21 3.04 54.01
CA PRO A 572 -23.15 3.27 55.43
C PRO A 572 -24.56 3.11 56.01
N GLN A 573 -24.72 2.18 56.94
CA GLN A 573 -25.92 2.11 57.78
C GLN A 573 -25.93 3.37 58.64
N ILE A 574 -26.56 4.44 58.14
CA ILE A 574 -27.00 5.52 59.01
C ILE A 574 -28.21 4.96 59.75
N ASP A 575 -27.96 4.44 60.94
CA ASP A 575 -29.01 4.13 61.91
C ASP A 575 -29.64 5.47 62.31
N LYS A 576 -30.73 5.85 61.64
CA LYS A 576 -31.53 7.01 62.06
C LYS A 576 -32.21 6.64 63.37
N GLN A 577 -31.56 6.95 64.48
CA GLN A 577 -32.28 7.02 65.76
C GLN A 577 -33.32 8.14 65.63
N VAL A 578 -34.59 7.74 65.63
CA VAL A 578 -35.70 8.68 65.76
C VAL A 578 -35.68 9.16 67.21
N GLU A 579 -35.19 10.38 67.43
CA GLU A 579 -35.26 11.05 68.72
C GLU A 579 -36.73 11.44 68.96
N LEU A 580 -37.41 10.73 69.86
CA LEU A 580 -38.78 11.04 70.25
C LEU A 580 -38.79 12.37 71.02
N ALA A 581 -39.44 13.38 70.45
CA ALA A 581 -39.66 14.66 71.10
C ALA A 581 -40.46 14.46 72.41
N LYS A 582 -39.84 14.74 73.56
CA LYS A 582 -40.55 14.89 74.84
C LYS A 582 -41.32 16.21 74.82
N GLY A 583 -42.63 16.11 74.62
CA GLY A 583 -43.56 17.25 74.67
C GLY A 583 -44.73 16.99 75.61
N CYS A 584 -44.78 17.79 76.68
CA CYS A 584 -45.86 18.07 77.63
C CYS A 584 -46.41 16.92 78.51
N GLU A 585 -46.15 17.05 79.81
CA GLU A 585 -46.91 16.43 80.90
C GLU A 585 -48.39 16.85 80.84
N ALA A 586 -49.28 15.85 80.88
CA ALA A 586 -50.66 16.01 81.31
C ALA A 586 -50.99 14.86 82.28
N ASP A 587 -51.58 15.25 83.40
CA ASP A 587 -51.82 14.48 84.62
C ASP A 587 -53.05 13.55 84.48
N ASP A 588 -52.93 12.38 85.10
CA ASP A 588 -53.95 11.39 85.46
C ASP A 588 -55.04 10.99 84.44
N GLY A 589 -54.76 9.86 83.75
CA GLY A 589 -55.76 9.03 83.08
C GLY A 589 -55.08 7.92 82.28
N GLU A 590 -55.22 6.67 82.72
CA GLU A 590 -54.65 5.48 82.08
C GLU A 590 -55.09 5.35 80.60
N GLU A 591 -54.29 5.85 79.66
CA GLU A 591 -54.19 5.30 78.30
C GLU A 591 -52.75 5.41 77.78
N THR A 592 -52.03 4.29 77.80
CA THR A 592 -50.74 4.14 77.13
C THR A 592 -50.92 4.24 75.61
N VAL A 593 -50.33 5.26 74.98
CA VAL A 593 -50.19 5.30 73.52
C VAL A 593 -49.20 4.21 73.10
N ALA A 594 -49.69 3.17 72.41
CA ALA A 594 -48.86 2.15 71.80
C ALA A 594 -48.56 2.51 70.34
N PHE A 595 -47.29 2.52 69.96
CA PHE A 595 -46.89 2.53 68.56
C PHE A 595 -46.87 1.09 68.04
N PHE A 596 -47.64 0.83 66.99
CA PHE A 596 -47.61 -0.45 66.29
C PHE A 596 -46.71 -0.33 65.06
N ASN A 597 -45.75 -1.25 64.92
CA ASN A 597 -45.04 -1.44 63.66
C ASN A 597 -45.99 -2.12 62.67
N ILE A 598 -46.58 -1.34 61.75
CA ILE A 598 -47.55 -1.80 60.74
C ILE A 598 -46.91 -2.53 59.55
N GLY A 599 -45.70 -3.08 59.72
CA GLY A 599 -45.03 -3.87 58.70
C GLY A 599 -44.36 -3.03 57.62
N ARG A 600 -43.78 -3.74 56.62
CA ARG A 600 -42.99 -3.16 55.52
C ARG A 600 -43.91 -2.32 54.63
N GLY A 601 -44.08 -1.02 54.93
CA GLY A 601 -44.89 -0.09 54.13
C GLY A 601 -44.39 0.05 52.68
N GLY A 602 -44.79 -0.88 51.82
CA GLY A 602 -44.52 -0.85 50.37
C GLY A 602 -43.09 -1.21 49.94
N LEU A 603 -42.27 -1.82 50.79
CA LEU A 603 -40.92 -2.25 50.39
C LEU A 603 -40.96 -3.58 49.62
N PRO A 604 -40.37 -3.66 48.41
CA PRO A 604 -40.36 -4.89 47.62
C PRO A 604 -39.59 -6.03 48.32
N PRO A 605 -39.98 -7.29 48.12
CA PRO A 605 -39.28 -8.45 48.68
C PRO A 605 -37.85 -8.53 48.15
N THR A 606 -36.95 -9.09 48.96
CA THR A 606 -35.56 -9.28 48.56
C THR A 606 -35.43 -10.48 47.60
N PRO A 607 -34.38 -10.52 46.75
CA PRO A 607 -34.24 -11.56 45.71
C PRO A 607 -34.14 -13.01 46.21
N GLN A 608 -33.98 -13.22 47.52
CA GLN A 608 -33.87 -14.56 48.13
C GLN A 608 -35.14 -15.01 48.88
N GLU A 609 -36.18 -14.19 48.97
CA GLU A 609 -37.47 -14.61 49.56
C GLU A 609 -38.34 -15.34 48.49
N PRO A 610 -38.94 -16.49 48.81
CA PRO A 610 -39.81 -17.22 47.88
C PRO A 610 -41.10 -16.41 47.59
N LEU A 611 -41.46 -16.32 46.31
CA LEU A 611 -42.63 -15.56 45.83
C LEU A 611 -43.94 -16.17 46.37
N GLY A 612 -44.57 -15.49 47.34
CA GLY A 612 -45.90 -15.79 47.85
C GLY A 612 -46.99 -14.94 47.17
N SER A 613 -48.14 -15.53 46.87
CA SER A 613 -49.28 -14.90 46.19
C SER A 613 -50.12 -14.00 47.10
N GLU A 614 -49.49 -12.99 47.71
CA GLU A 614 -50.19 -11.97 48.51
C GLU A 614 -49.90 -10.57 47.96
N THR A 615 -50.47 -10.30 46.78
CA THR A 615 -50.77 -8.92 46.38
C THR A 615 -51.95 -8.45 47.23
N ILE A 616 -51.69 -8.03 48.47
CA ILE A 616 -52.73 -7.47 49.33
C ILE A 616 -52.99 -6.03 48.90
N ILE A 617 -54.09 -5.92 48.18
CA ILE A 617 -54.90 -4.73 47.91
C ILE A 617 -54.94 -3.85 49.16
N ALA A 618 -54.38 -2.64 49.06
CA ALA A 618 -54.64 -1.60 50.06
C ALA A 618 -56.13 -1.22 50.00
N PRO A 619 -56.88 -1.27 51.11
CA PRO A 619 -58.26 -0.79 51.11
C PRO A 619 -58.25 0.72 50.90
N TRP A 620 -59.04 1.19 49.92
CA TRP A 620 -59.25 2.60 49.66
C TRP A 620 -59.93 3.25 50.88
N ILE A 621 -59.35 4.34 51.37
CA ILE A 621 -59.96 5.21 52.38
C ILE A 621 -61.05 6.03 51.66
N PRO A 622 -62.34 5.90 52.00
CA PRO A 622 -63.35 6.76 51.42
C PRO A 622 -63.31 8.14 52.09
N LEU A 623 -63.24 9.20 51.28
CA LEU A 623 -63.56 10.56 51.73
C LEU A 623 -65.04 10.62 52.09
N LEU A 624 -65.36 10.96 53.33
CA LEU A 624 -66.71 11.36 53.72
C LEU A 624 -67.03 12.73 53.10
N SER A 625 -67.94 12.76 52.14
CA SER A 625 -68.93 13.85 52.02
C SER A 625 -70.13 13.42 51.16
N GLU A 626 -71.30 13.59 51.78
CA GLU A 626 -72.64 13.87 51.24
C GLU A 626 -73.28 12.82 50.30
N LEU A 627 -74.18 11.98 50.82
CA LEU A 627 -75.63 12.24 50.90
C LEU A 627 -76.23 12.57 49.53
N GLU A 628 -76.94 11.62 48.93
CA GLU A 628 -78.37 11.81 48.65
C GLU A 628 -79.06 10.53 48.14
N GLN A 629 -80.19 10.25 48.78
CA GLN A 629 -81.24 9.35 48.32
C GLN A 629 -82.19 10.13 47.41
N THR A 630 -82.33 9.63 46.18
CA THR A 630 -83.57 9.48 45.40
C THR A 630 -84.51 10.67 45.20
N SER A 631 -84.77 11.03 43.94
CA SER A 631 -86.05 10.81 43.21
C SER A 631 -85.93 11.40 41.79
N GLN A 632 -86.28 10.63 40.74
CA GLN A 632 -87.44 10.82 39.83
C GLN A 632 -87.48 12.20 39.16
N GLU A 633 -87.72 12.41 37.87
CA GLU A 633 -88.41 11.68 36.80
C GLU A 633 -88.18 12.49 35.50
N GLU A 634 -88.32 11.86 34.33
CA GLU A 634 -88.74 12.47 33.04
C GLU A 634 -87.88 13.61 32.43
N ASP A 635 -87.74 13.84 31.13
CA ASP A 635 -88.15 13.23 29.86
C ASP A 635 -87.41 14.04 28.77
N THR A 636 -87.30 13.48 27.56
CA THR A 636 -87.21 14.18 26.26
C THR A 636 -85.95 14.96 25.83
N THR A 637 -85.34 14.45 24.73
CA THR A 637 -84.94 15.14 23.47
C THR A 637 -84.20 16.48 23.51
N GLU A 638 -83.29 16.86 22.62
CA GLU A 638 -82.60 16.34 21.44
C GLU A 638 -81.79 17.57 20.93
N VAL A 639 -80.77 17.34 20.08
CA VAL A 639 -80.13 18.35 19.21
C VAL A 639 -79.28 19.41 19.93
N GLY A 640 -78.01 19.64 19.61
CA GLY A 640 -77.19 19.27 18.47
C GLY A 640 -76.23 20.42 18.19
N ARG A 641 -75.33 20.15 17.22
CA ARG A 641 -74.43 21.10 16.53
C ARG A 641 -73.27 21.68 17.32
N GLU A 642 -72.12 21.97 16.71
CA GLU A 642 -71.44 21.56 15.47
C GLU A 642 -70.15 22.41 15.47
N ILE A 643 -69.08 21.86 14.88
CA ILE A 643 -68.11 22.57 14.02
C ILE A 643 -67.17 23.60 14.70
N LYS A 644 -65.87 23.31 14.87
CA LYS A 644 -64.74 23.22 13.90
C LYS A 644 -63.84 24.48 13.95
N PRO A 645 -62.63 24.47 13.36
CA PRO A 645 -61.39 24.98 13.94
C PRO A 645 -60.85 26.17 13.10
N LEU A 646 -59.60 26.62 13.28
CA LEU A 646 -58.67 27.03 12.19
C LEU A 646 -57.33 27.56 12.75
N SER A 647 -56.24 26.86 12.38
CA SER A 647 -55.09 27.34 11.58
C SER A 647 -54.03 28.38 12.07
N PRO A 648 -52.80 28.36 11.48
CA PRO A 648 -51.50 28.96 11.91
C PRO A 648 -51.18 30.26 11.11
N PRO A 649 -49.93 30.73 10.74
CA PRO A 649 -48.50 30.40 11.05
C PRO A 649 -47.58 31.66 11.26
N CYS A 650 -46.24 31.49 11.30
CA CYS A 650 -45.14 32.38 10.79
C CYS A 650 -43.79 32.05 11.49
N ARG A 651 -42.57 32.42 11.06
CA ARG A 651 -41.78 32.45 9.81
C ARG A 651 -40.36 32.91 10.25
N GLU A 652 -39.31 32.36 9.64
CA GLU A 652 -37.89 32.79 9.47
C GLU A 652 -37.23 33.84 10.39
N ASN A 653 -36.04 33.49 10.89
CA ASN A 653 -34.75 34.12 10.53
C ASN A 653 -33.60 33.12 10.70
#